data_AF-A0A0B2V6V8-F1
#
_entry.id   AF-A0A0B2V6V8-F1
#
_cell.length_a   1.000
_cell.length_b   1.000
_cell.length_c   1.000
_cell.angle_alpha   90.00
_cell.angle_beta   90.00
_cell.angle_gamma   90.00
#
_symmetry.space_group_name_H-M   'P 1'
#
loop_
_entity.id
_entity.type
_entity.pdbx_description
1 polymer ?
#
loop_
_entity_poly.entity_id
_entity_poly.type
_entity_poly.pdbx_seq_one_letter_code
_entity_poly.pdbx_strand_id
1 'polypeptide(L)'
;MTQICCKACEYRKVKVKSEQIKLLADNVSALRTDLLEPWLTMGIESLWNTAPKFVEKVDSSGKVPVKGEKNVLITSALPYVNNVPHLGNIIGCVLSADVFSRYCLLKGWRHLFVCGTDEYGTATETKALQEGVTPQQICDKYFNIHKSIYDWFNIDFDRFGRTTNPHQIELTQDLFLKLHSNGFISSSTIDQLHCEKCQRFLADRFVHGECPFCHFEDARGDQCDACSKLINAVELIRPRCHVCSGTPVVKPSTHLFVQLDKLSAEVEEHMNKQISASANHWSANAVSIAKGWIKGGLEKRCITRDLKWGVPVPLPEFADKVFYVWFDAPVGYMSITKDLVGDAWTSWWKNPAQVELYNFVGKDNVAFHAVMFPASQIGARDNYTVVNHLCATEYLNYEDTKFSKSRGTGVFGDMARDTGIEPDVWRFYLLYIRPETQDTSFAWDDFALKVNSELLSNLGNFINRALSFVAASFGGMIPEMELGEVETELLEGVAHDLSEYDSLLTAVKLRDGISKILQISRRGNQYMQSMEPWLLVKGDEQQKKRAGTVIGVSANIAYLIAVLMHPYMPQVSRRIREQCGLLDLPLMPSSPIAFLQTGHKIGKPKPIFVKMEKALVEECKKKFGGSGQREPSRASGKVGSKKNKSAAANADHLQKTNTKQRQLTDAGRMNESEDRSECASPEKILIRDGNQDRRAQKSESAGVKEQGAMPSLASYSKLVLNQQTVDKLLKVATSKLNQKKDLFVKAKLAELNEENGILKDEVQKLLTRLNEVETAGGVKQYKIAAPISSDKATTAVKESSANRHSQPAEAATGGRSKSPKAEAKKAKGESKKQSKKEGATAGGADDSVDVGRLDLRVGRILEAARHPDADTLYVEKIDLGEAQPRTVVSGLVRHVPVEAMQNKLVMCLCNLKPMKMRGVESQAMVMCASTPERVEILEVDPSSKPGQVVTCPPFVHRPDAVLNPKKKVWETVAVDLAVSADGRAAYKGYPLLVDGQVPVTAPSLRGVPVK
;
A
#
# COMPACT_ATOMS: atom_id res chain seq x y z
N MET A 1 60.30 8.27 -2.30
CA MET A 1 59.23 7.25 -2.26
C MET A 1 57.83 7.83 -2.52
N THR A 2 57.44 8.95 -1.91
CA THR A 2 56.07 9.51 -1.93
C THR A 2 55.39 9.59 -3.31
N GLN A 3 56.10 10.06 -4.35
CA GLN A 3 55.56 10.15 -5.72
C GLN A 3 55.19 8.79 -6.35
N ILE A 4 55.84 7.69 -5.96
CA ILE A 4 55.53 6.35 -6.48
C ILE A 4 54.18 5.87 -5.91
N CYS A 5 53.89 6.21 -4.66
CA CYS A 5 52.62 5.86 -4.00
C CYS A 5 51.42 6.58 -4.64
N CYS A 6 51.57 7.86 -5.02
CA CYS A 6 50.53 8.59 -5.75
C CYS A 6 50.23 7.95 -7.12
N LYS A 7 51.26 7.71 -7.95
CA LYS A 7 51.07 7.13 -9.29
C LYS A 7 50.43 5.74 -9.25
N ALA A 8 50.77 4.90 -8.26
CA ALA A 8 50.12 3.60 -8.07
C ALA A 8 48.62 3.73 -7.67
N CYS A 9 48.28 4.75 -6.89
CA CYS A 9 46.90 5.05 -6.49
C CYS A 9 46.06 5.57 -7.67
N GLU A 10 46.63 6.45 -8.51
CA GLU A 10 45.98 6.96 -9.72
C GLU A 10 45.77 5.85 -10.77
N TYR A 11 46.78 5.01 -11.01
CA TYR A 11 46.66 3.90 -11.96
C TYR A 11 45.57 2.88 -11.55
N ARG A 12 45.42 2.61 -10.24
CA ARG A 12 44.28 1.82 -9.71
C ARG A 12 42.94 2.52 -9.97
N LYS A 13 42.83 3.83 -9.71
CA LYS A 13 41.59 4.60 -9.94
C LYS A 13 41.17 4.62 -11.42
N VAL A 14 42.12 4.70 -12.35
CA VAL A 14 41.85 4.64 -13.80
C VAL A 14 41.39 3.24 -14.21
N LYS A 15 42.05 2.17 -13.73
CA LYS A 15 41.64 0.78 -14.06
C LYS A 15 40.26 0.42 -13.52
N VAL A 16 39.94 0.81 -12.28
CA VAL A 16 38.59 0.63 -11.72
C VAL A 16 37.54 1.37 -12.54
N LYS A 17 37.85 2.58 -13.05
CA LYS A 17 36.93 3.30 -13.95
C LYS A 17 36.76 2.63 -15.31
N SER A 18 37.81 2.09 -15.94
CA SER A 18 37.64 1.39 -17.23
C SER A 18 36.90 0.06 -17.07
N GLU A 19 37.12 -0.66 -15.96
CA GLU A 19 36.35 -1.86 -15.61
C GLU A 19 34.87 -1.50 -15.32
N GLN A 20 34.58 -0.41 -14.63
CA GLN A 20 33.21 0.11 -14.44
C GLN A 20 32.53 0.57 -15.74
N ILE A 21 33.25 1.27 -16.63
CA ILE A 21 32.72 1.70 -17.94
C ILE A 21 32.43 0.49 -18.82
N LYS A 22 33.27 -0.55 -18.78
CA LYS A 22 33.01 -1.80 -19.50
C LYS A 22 31.81 -2.54 -18.92
N LEU A 23 31.72 -2.66 -17.59
CA LEU A 23 30.54 -3.21 -16.92
C LEU A 23 29.25 -2.44 -17.26
N LEU A 24 29.32 -1.11 -17.38
CA LEU A 24 28.21 -0.27 -17.83
C LEU A 24 27.84 -0.54 -19.30
N ALA A 25 28.81 -0.70 -20.19
CA ALA A 25 28.54 -1.02 -21.60
C ALA A 25 27.95 -2.44 -21.77
N ASP A 26 28.49 -3.42 -21.05
CA ASP A 26 28.00 -4.81 -21.04
C ASP A 26 26.59 -4.87 -20.43
N ASN A 27 26.33 -4.16 -19.32
CA ASN A 27 24.99 -4.01 -18.73
C ASN A 27 24.01 -3.29 -19.68
N VAL A 28 24.42 -2.23 -20.37
CA VAL A 28 23.57 -1.53 -21.35
C VAL A 28 23.27 -2.43 -22.55
N SER A 29 24.20 -3.31 -22.96
CA SER A 29 23.96 -4.32 -23.98
C SER A 29 22.94 -5.37 -23.52
N ALA A 30 23.07 -5.90 -22.30
CA ALA A 30 22.12 -6.86 -21.73
C ALA A 30 20.70 -6.25 -21.57
N LEU A 31 20.62 -5.06 -20.95
CA LEU A 31 19.39 -4.28 -20.83
C LEU A 31 18.71 -4.04 -22.19
N ARG A 32 19.48 -3.87 -23.27
CA ARG A 32 18.90 -3.64 -24.61
C ARG A 32 18.25 -4.89 -25.24
N THR A 33 18.57 -6.08 -24.75
CA THR A 33 17.85 -7.33 -25.08
C THR A 33 16.75 -7.68 -24.10
N ASP A 34 16.94 -7.41 -22.80
CA ASP A 34 15.98 -7.81 -21.75
C ASP A 34 14.84 -6.80 -21.50
N LEU A 35 15.00 -5.52 -21.90
CA LEU A 35 13.96 -4.48 -21.72
C LEU A 35 12.90 -4.43 -22.83
N LEU A 36 13.04 -5.22 -23.90
CA LEU A 36 11.98 -5.35 -24.89
C LEU A 36 11.02 -6.45 -24.45
N GLU A 37 9.93 -6.03 -23.80
CA GLU A 37 8.81 -6.89 -23.39
C GLU A 37 8.48 -7.95 -24.46
N PRO A 38 8.33 -9.24 -24.11
CA PRO A 38 8.19 -10.31 -25.11
C PRO A 38 7.05 -10.11 -26.11
N TRP A 39 5.97 -9.43 -25.71
CA TRP A 39 4.84 -9.13 -26.59
C TRP A 39 5.15 -8.06 -27.65
N LEU A 40 6.09 -7.15 -27.39
CA LEU A 40 6.60 -6.18 -28.38
C LEU A 40 7.48 -6.82 -29.47
N THR A 41 7.97 -8.05 -29.26
CA THR A 41 8.92 -8.72 -30.15
C THR A 41 8.38 -9.99 -30.79
N MET A 42 7.53 -10.74 -30.09
CA MET A 42 6.92 -12.00 -30.58
C MET A 42 5.45 -11.85 -31.01
N GLY A 43 4.78 -10.76 -30.64
CA GLY A 43 3.34 -10.56 -30.85
C GLY A 43 2.47 -11.34 -29.86
N ILE A 44 1.37 -10.73 -29.43
CA ILE A 44 0.54 -11.26 -28.34
C ILE A 44 -0.16 -12.60 -28.69
N GLU A 45 -0.53 -12.80 -29.96
CA GLU A 45 -1.16 -14.03 -30.46
C GLU A 45 -0.21 -15.25 -30.38
N SER A 46 1.09 -15.04 -30.60
CA SER A 46 2.12 -16.08 -30.46
C SER A 46 2.24 -16.50 -29.00
N LEU A 47 2.29 -15.52 -28.10
CA LEU A 47 2.43 -15.75 -26.66
C LEU A 47 1.16 -16.38 -26.06
N TRP A 48 -0.03 -15.98 -26.50
CA TRP A 48 -1.32 -16.49 -26.02
C TRP A 48 -1.41 -18.02 -26.05
N ASN A 49 -0.81 -18.65 -27.07
CA ASN A 49 -0.82 -20.10 -27.26
C ASN A 49 0.32 -20.86 -26.54
N THR A 50 1.11 -20.17 -25.71
CA THR A 50 2.21 -20.77 -24.94
C THR A 50 1.67 -21.68 -23.83
N ALA A 51 2.18 -22.90 -23.74
CA ALA A 51 1.79 -23.84 -22.70
C ALA A 51 2.19 -23.34 -21.29
N PRO A 52 1.28 -23.40 -20.29
CA PRO A 52 1.59 -22.98 -18.92
C PRO A 52 2.60 -23.92 -18.26
N LYS A 53 3.53 -23.33 -17.51
CA LYS A 53 4.42 -24.04 -16.57
C LYS A 53 3.83 -24.00 -15.17
N PHE A 54 4.11 -25.00 -14.34
CA PHE A 54 3.53 -25.13 -13.00
C PHE A 54 4.57 -25.07 -11.88
N VAL A 55 4.13 -24.62 -10.71
CA VAL A 55 4.93 -24.57 -9.47
C VAL A 55 5.21 -26.00 -8.99
N GLU A 56 6.48 -26.37 -8.92
CA GLU A 56 6.91 -27.65 -8.37
C GLU A 56 6.84 -27.65 -6.83
N LYS A 57 6.49 -28.81 -6.25
CA LYS A 57 6.48 -28.98 -4.79
C LYS A 57 7.86 -29.39 -4.32
N VAL A 58 8.45 -28.60 -3.43
CA VAL A 58 9.77 -28.84 -2.83
C VAL A 58 9.59 -29.26 -1.36
N ASP A 59 10.12 -30.43 -1.00
CA ASP A 59 10.13 -30.92 0.38
C ASP A 59 11.17 -30.18 1.26
N SER A 60 11.23 -30.47 2.56
CA SER A 60 12.15 -29.80 3.48
C SER A 60 13.63 -30.06 3.17
N SER A 61 13.99 -31.22 2.62
CA SER A 61 15.35 -31.53 2.16
C SER A 61 15.73 -30.76 0.88
N GLY A 62 14.76 -30.47 0.01
CA GLY A 62 14.96 -29.66 -1.21
C GLY A 62 15.00 -28.14 -0.99
N LYS A 63 14.73 -27.65 0.22
CA LYS A 63 14.76 -26.21 0.58
C LYS A 63 16.17 -25.72 0.92
N VAL A 64 17.09 -25.93 -0.01
CA VAL A 64 18.47 -25.43 0.00
C VAL A 64 18.75 -24.58 -1.25
N PRO A 65 19.70 -23.63 -1.22
CA PRO A 65 20.03 -22.81 -2.38
C PRO A 65 20.60 -23.62 -3.54
N VAL A 66 20.18 -23.28 -4.77
CA VAL A 66 20.67 -23.88 -5.99
C VAL A 66 21.62 -22.91 -6.70
N LYS A 67 22.78 -23.43 -7.12
CA LYS A 67 23.84 -22.62 -7.74
C LYS A 67 23.43 -22.15 -9.13
N GLY A 68 23.35 -20.82 -9.30
CA GLY A 68 22.94 -20.18 -10.56
C GLY A 68 21.44 -19.87 -10.65
N GLU A 69 20.62 -20.38 -9.72
CA GLU A 69 19.25 -19.89 -9.51
C GLU A 69 19.26 -18.65 -8.59
N LYS A 70 18.17 -17.87 -8.59
CA LYS A 70 17.94 -16.82 -7.60
C LYS A 70 17.44 -17.45 -6.30
N ASN A 71 18.21 -17.30 -5.21
CA ASN A 71 17.90 -17.84 -3.89
C ASN A 71 17.54 -16.71 -2.91
N VAL A 72 16.31 -16.71 -2.41
CA VAL A 72 15.74 -15.62 -1.61
C VAL A 72 15.44 -16.11 -0.19
N LEU A 73 16.24 -15.64 0.77
CA LEU A 73 16.02 -15.91 2.19
C LEU A 73 15.11 -14.83 2.76
N ILE A 74 13.94 -15.22 3.25
CA ILE A 74 12.90 -14.32 3.73
C ILE A 74 12.73 -14.52 5.23
N THR A 75 12.75 -13.42 5.97
CA THR A 75 12.45 -13.42 7.41
C THR A 75 11.39 -12.38 7.73
N SER A 76 10.56 -12.70 8.71
CA SER A 76 9.68 -11.72 9.34
C SER A 76 10.09 -11.52 10.80
N ALA A 77 10.05 -10.28 11.28
CA ALA A 77 10.39 -9.94 12.66
C ALA A 77 9.71 -10.87 13.67
N LEU A 78 10.49 -11.50 14.55
CA LEU A 78 9.97 -12.42 15.56
C LEU A 78 9.02 -11.67 16.52
N PRO A 79 7.72 -12.02 16.58
CA PRO A 79 6.82 -11.46 17.59
C PRO A 79 7.21 -11.89 19.01
N TYR A 80 7.18 -10.94 19.94
CA TYR A 80 7.27 -11.22 21.37
C TYR A 80 6.10 -12.09 21.84
N VAL A 81 6.41 -13.29 22.33
CA VAL A 81 5.44 -14.33 22.70
C VAL A 81 4.44 -13.87 23.75
N ASN A 82 4.82 -12.98 24.66
CA ASN A 82 3.98 -12.61 25.81
C ASN A 82 2.78 -11.70 25.44
N ASN A 83 2.58 -11.36 24.16
CA ASN A 83 1.52 -10.48 23.69
C ASN A 83 0.83 -10.98 22.42
N VAL A 84 -0.47 -11.27 22.53
CA VAL A 84 -1.35 -11.54 21.36
C VAL A 84 -1.18 -10.44 20.30
N PRO A 85 -0.87 -10.79 19.04
CA PRO A 85 -0.61 -9.81 17.99
C PRO A 85 -1.91 -9.13 17.54
N HIS A 86 -1.84 -7.84 17.25
CA HIS A 86 -2.91 -7.08 16.60
C HIS A 86 -2.66 -6.95 15.09
N LEU A 87 -3.68 -6.50 14.33
CA LEU A 87 -3.59 -6.39 12.86
C LEU A 87 -2.37 -5.58 12.39
N GLY A 88 -1.93 -4.60 13.19
CA GLY A 88 -0.72 -3.81 12.92
C GLY A 88 0.59 -4.61 12.95
N ASN A 89 0.74 -5.57 13.87
CA ASN A 89 1.90 -6.48 13.84
C ASN A 89 1.82 -7.44 12.65
N ILE A 90 0.60 -7.87 12.31
CA ILE A 90 0.33 -8.80 11.20
C ILE A 90 0.72 -8.16 9.87
N ILE A 91 0.19 -6.97 9.54
CA ILE A 91 0.52 -6.30 8.27
C ILE A 91 1.98 -5.85 8.20
N GLY A 92 2.54 -5.29 9.29
CA GLY A 92 3.88 -4.72 9.27
C GLY A 92 5.01 -5.75 9.15
N CYS A 93 4.74 -7.01 9.53
CA CYS A 93 5.73 -8.07 9.54
C CYS A 93 5.26 -9.29 8.72
N VAL A 94 4.46 -10.18 9.31
CA VAL A 94 4.27 -11.55 8.79
C VAL A 94 3.48 -11.60 7.48
N LEU A 95 2.44 -10.77 7.33
CA LEU A 95 1.63 -10.72 6.12
C LEU A 95 2.34 -10.01 4.96
N SER A 96 3.22 -9.04 5.25
CA SER A 96 4.09 -8.46 4.21
C SER A 96 5.08 -9.49 3.66
N ALA A 97 5.70 -10.28 4.54
CA ALA A 97 6.65 -11.32 4.16
C ALA A 97 5.99 -12.47 3.38
N ASP A 98 4.79 -12.90 3.80
CA ASP A 98 4.02 -13.97 3.16
C ASP A 98 3.69 -13.66 1.69
N VAL A 99 3.23 -12.43 1.40
CA VAL A 99 2.96 -11.99 0.02
C VAL A 99 4.22 -12.04 -0.83
N PHE A 100 5.36 -11.60 -0.29
CA PHE A 100 6.62 -11.66 -1.04
C PHE A 100 7.12 -13.10 -1.24
N SER A 101 6.95 -13.98 -0.24
CA SER A 101 7.28 -15.41 -0.36
C SER A 101 6.42 -16.12 -1.41
N ARG A 102 5.10 -15.92 -1.36
CA ARG A 102 4.16 -16.44 -2.36
C ARG A 102 4.39 -15.88 -3.77
N TYR A 103 4.94 -14.67 -3.88
CA TYR A 103 5.39 -14.11 -5.15
C TYR A 103 6.70 -14.79 -5.63
N CYS A 104 7.68 -15.03 -4.76
CA CYS A 104 8.88 -15.81 -5.10
C CYS A 104 8.51 -17.22 -5.62
N LEU A 105 7.51 -17.87 -5.00
CA LEU A 105 6.93 -19.13 -5.46
C LEU A 105 6.37 -19.02 -6.89
N LEU A 106 5.57 -17.99 -7.19
CA LEU A 106 5.04 -17.75 -8.54
C LEU A 106 6.13 -17.45 -9.59
N LYS A 107 7.24 -16.84 -9.18
CA LYS A 107 8.41 -16.60 -10.05
C LYS A 107 9.29 -17.84 -10.25
N GLY A 108 9.02 -18.94 -9.52
CA GLY A 108 9.85 -20.14 -9.52
C GLY A 108 11.22 -19.92 -8.86
N TRP A 109 11.37 -18.87 -8.03
CA TRP A 109 12.61 -18.60 -7.32
C TRP A 109 12.76 -19.55 -6.13
N ARG A 110 13.97 -20.05 -5.90
CA ARG A 110 14.31 -20.80 -4.69
C ARG A 110 14.14 -19.85 -3.51
N HIS A 111 13.29 -20.18 -2.55
CA HIS A 111 13.08 -19.31 -1.39
C HIS A 111 12.98 -20.13 -0.11
N LEU A 112 13.21 -19.44 1.01
CA LEU A 112 12.98 -19.97 2.34
C LEU A 112 12.42 -18.86 3.23
N PHE A 113 11.20 -19.02 3.73
CA PHE A 113 10.51 -18.07 4.61
C PHE A 113 10.40 -18.62 6.04
N VAL A 114 11.18 -18.03 6.96
CA VAL A 114 11.17 -18.40 8.39
C VAL A 114 10.73 -17.25 9.30
N CYS A 115 10.07 -17.62 10.40
CA CYS A 115 9.74 -16.75 11.52
C CYS A 115 9.55 -17.62 12.78
N GLY A 116 9.19 -17.02 13.90
CA GLY A 116 8.95 -17.71 15.15
C GLY A 116 8.68 -16.73 16.28
N THR A 117 8.40 -17.24 17.48
CA THR A 117 8.25 -16.42 18.68
C THR A 117 9.60 -16.06 19.30
N ASP A 118 9.73 -14.80 19.71
CA ASP A 118 10.79 -14.37 20.64
C ASP A 118 10.26 -14.48 22.08
N GLU A 119 11.00 -15.21 22.91
CA GLU A 119 10.51 -15.81 24.14
C GLU A 119 11.31 -15.42 25.39
N TYR A 120 12.53 -14.90 25.24
CA TYR A 120 13.44 -14.63 26.35
C TYR A 120 13.28 -13.24 27.00
N GLY A 121 13.93 -13.07 28.15
CA GLY A 121 14.05 -11.77 28.81
C GLY A 121 12.93 -11.42 29.80
N THR A 122 13.12 -10.28 30.46
CA THR A 122 12.38 -9.86 31.66
C THR A 122 10.86 -9.74 31.45
N ALA A 123 10.43 -9.42 30.23
CA ALA A 123 9.01 -9.26 29.92
C ALA A 123 8.25 -10.61 29.96
N THR A 124 8.92 -11.73 29.67
CA THR A 124 8.38 -13.08 29.84
C THR A 124 8.34 -13.46 31.31
N GLU A 125 9.44 -13.30 32.06
CA GLU A 125 9.49 -13.57 33.51
C GLU A 125 8.40 -12.80 34.27
N THR A 126 8.22 -11.51 33.95
CA THR A 126 7.20 -10.65 34.56
C THR A 126 5.79 -11.19 34.28
N LYS A 127 5.51 -11.56 33.02
CA LYS A 127 4.18 -12.03 32.61
C LYS A 127 3.87 -13.42 33.16
N ALA A 128 4.88 -14.29 33.27
CA ALA A 128 4.81 -15.59 33.91
C ALA A 128 4.45 -15.48 35.40
N LEU A 129 5.17 -14.62 36.13
CA LEU A 129 4.90 -14.31 37.54
C LEU A 129 3.48 -13.74 37.76
N GLN A 130 3.01 -12.86 36.86
CA GLN A 130 1.64 -12.33 36.89
C GLN A 130 0.54 -13.36 36.62
N GLU A 131 0.84 -14.44 35.88
CA GLU A 131 -0.11 -15.53 35.60
C GLU A 131 0.09 -16.76 36.51
N GLY A 132 1.06 -16.73 37.43
CA GLY A 132 1.32 -17.82 38.38
C GLY A 132 1.96 -19.06 37.75
N VAL A 133 2.69 -18.90 36.63
CA VAL A 133 3.26 -19.99 35.82
C VAL A 133 4.77 -19.81 35.60
N THR A 134 5.45 -20.83 35.07
CA THR A 134 6.87 -20.71 34.67
C THR A 134 7.01 -19.96 33.34
N PRO A 135 8.19 -19.38 33.04
CA PRO A 135 8.48 -18.78 31.74
C PRO A 135 8.23 -19.73 30.56
N GLN A 136 8.67 -21.00 30.64
CA GLN A 136 8.40 -22.00 29.61
C GLN A 136 6.88 -22.20 29.39
N GLN A 137 6.10 -22.36 30.47
CA GLN A 137 4.65 -22.57 30.39
C GLN A 137 3.91 -21.40 29.72
N ILE A 138 4.29 -20.15 29.99
CA ILE A 138 3.67 -19.01 29.31
C ILE A 138 4.10 -18.91 27.85
N CYS A 139 5.36 -19.21 27.53
CA CYS A 139 5.82 -19.29 26.15
C CYS A 139 5.07 -20.37 25.36
N ASP A 140 4.93 -21.58 25.91
CA ASP A 140 4.19 -22.68 25.28
C ASP A 140 2.73 -22.31 25.01
N LYS A 141 2.07 -21.71 26.01
CA LYS A 141 0.69 -21.20 25.91
C LYS A 141 0.54 -20.21 24.75
N TYR A 142 1.40 -19.19 24.70
CA TYR A 142 1.24 -18.13 23.71
C TYR A 142 1.84 -18.47 22.33
N PHE A 143 2.88 -19.31 22.21
CA PHE A 143 3.35 -19.83 20.91
C PHE A 143 2.20 -20.48 20.12
N ASN A 144 1.39 -21.30 20.79
CA ASN A 144 0.20 -21.91 20.19
C ASN A 144 -0.86 -20.85 19.78
N ILE A 145 -1.02 -19.77 20.55
CA ILE A 145 -1.87 -18.63 20.17
C ILE A 145 -1.34 -17.95 18.90
N HIS A 146 -0.06 -17.55 18.87
CA HIS A 146 0.58 -16.95 17.69
C HIS A 146 0.45 -17.86 16.46
N LYS A 147 0.80 -19.14 16.59
CA LYS A 147 0.67 -20.11 15.49
C LYS A 147 -0.76 -20.21 14.99
N SER A 148 -1.75 -20.40 15.87
CA SER A 148 -3.16 -20.51 15.45
C SER A 148 -3.71 -19.25 14.76
N ILE A 149 -3.20 -18.06 15.12
CA ILE A 149 -3.53 -16.81 14.43
C ILE A 149 -2.91 -16.78 13.04
N TYR A 150 -1.63 -17.10 12.90
CA TYR A 150 -0.93 -17.07 11.60
C TYR A 150 -1.39 -18.18 10.65
N ASP A 151 -1.72 -19.37 11.18
CA ASP A 151 -2.40 -20.45 10.47
C ASP A 151 -3.75 -19.95 9.91
N TRP A 152 -4.55 -19.23 10.72
CA TRP A 152 -5.85 -18.70 10.30
C TRP A 152 -5.72 -17.55 9.27
N PHE A 153 -4.75 -16.66 9.44
CA PHE A 153 -4.37 -15.65 8.43
C PHE A 153 -3.66 -16.25 7.19
N ASN A 154 -3.50 -17.58 7.15
CA ASN A 154 -2.91 -18.35 6.05
C ASN A 154 -1.51 -17.86 5.64
N ILE A 155 -0.62 -17.73 6.64
CA ILE A 155 0.79 -17.38 6.45
C ILE A 155 1.59 -18.67 6.18
N ASP A 156 2.18 -18.80 4.99
CA ASP A 156 2.94 -19.98 4.53
C ASP A 156 4.41 -19.91 5.00
N PHE A 157 4.63 -20.03 6.30
CA PHE A 157 5.99 -20.20 6.82
C PHE A 157 6.54 -21.60 6.47
N ASP A 158 7.75 -21.67 5.91
CA ASP A 158 8.49 -22.93 5.80
C ASP A 158 8.86 -23.49 7.19
N ARG A 159 9.12 -22.59 8.14
CA ARG A 159 9.18 -22.90 9.57
C ARG A 159 8.68 -21.72 10.40
N PHE A 160 7.68 -21.98 11.25
CA PHE A 160 7.34 -21.11 12.38
C PHE A 160 7.91 -21.74 13.67
N GLY A 161 9.08 -21.27 14.09
CA GLY A 161 9.83 -21.81 15.23
C GLY A 161 9.75 -20.96 16.50
N ARG A 162 10.75 -21.09 17.37
CA ARG A 162 10.79 -20.53 18.74
C ARG A 162 12.23 -20.19 19.13
N THR A 163 12.50 -19.13 19.88
CA THR A 163 13.86 -18.90 20.41
C THR A 163 14.24 -19.83 21.56
N THR A 164 13.29 -20.50 22.24
CA THR A 164 13.61 -21.55 23.25
C THR A 164 13.95 -22.91 22.63
N ASN A 165 14.87 -22.95 21.67
CA ASN A 165 15.32 -24.19 21.02
C ASN A 165 16.82 -24.47 21.31
N PRO A 166 17.30 -25.73 21.26
CA PRO A 166 18.70 -26.04 21.57
C PRO A 166 19.72 -25.36 20.63
N HIS A 167 19.38 -25.20 19.34
CA HIS A 167 20.24 -24.53 18.37
C HIS A 167 20.36 -23.02 18.62
N GLN A 168 19.41 -22.40 19.33
CA GLN A 168 19.55 -21.00 19.75
C GLN A 168 20.73 -20.85 20.72
N ILE A 169 20.85 -21.77 21.68
CA ILE A 169 21.96 -21.77 22.65
C ILE A 169 23.27 -22.02 21.91
N GLU A 170 23.32 -23.07 21.08
CA GLU A 170 24.47 -23.43 20.24
C GLU A 170 24.99 -22.24 19.41
N LEU A 171 24.13 -21.65 18.57
CA LEU A 171 24.53 -20.63 17.60
C LEU A 171 24.77 -19.26 18.24
N THR A 172 24.10 -18.93 19.33
CA THR A 172 24.35 -17.68 20.08
C THR A 172 25.70 -17.75 20.79
N GLN A 173 26.03 -18.90 21.38
CA GLN A 173 27.33 -19.10 22.03
C GLN A 173 28.47 -19.12 21.00
N ASP A 174 28.29 -19.77 19.84
CA ASP A 174 29.24 -19.73 18.71
C ASP A 174 29.50 -18.29 18.22
N LEU A 175 28.44 -17.53 17.93
CA LEU A 175 28.52 -16.14 17.48
C LEU A 175 29.22 -15.24 18.52
N PHE A 176 28.88 -15.41 19.81
CA PHE A 176 29.51 -14.70 20.90
C PHE A 176 31.01 -15.03 21.03
N LEU A 177 31.38 -16.32 21.02
CA LEU A 177 32.77 -16.75 21.18
C LEU A 177 33.65 -16.23 20.04
N LYS A 178 33.12 -16.15 18.82
CA LYS A 178 33.80 -15.53 17.66
C LYS A 178 33.98 -14.02 17.80
N LEU A 179 32.95 -13.30 18.25
CA LEU A 179 33.08 -11.87 18.57
C LEU A 179 34.09 -11.63 19.71
N HIS A 180 34.16 -12.55 20.68
CA HIS A 180 35.11 -12.49 21.80
C HIS A 180 36.55 -12.74 21.33
N SER A 181 36.82 -13.81 20.57
CA SER A 181 38.15 -14.11 20.01
C SER A 181 38.65 -13.01 19.08
N ASN A 182 37.75 -12.32 18.37
CA ASN A 182 38.07 -11.25 17.44
C ASN A 182 38.21 -9.86 18.12
N GLY A 183 38.12 -9.77 19.45
CA GLY A 183 38.34 -8.53 20.20
C GLY A 183 37.20 -7.50 20.14
N PHE A 184 36.00 -7.94 19.73
CA PHE A 184 34.78 -7.13 19.63
C PHE A 184 33.87 -7.25 20.87
N ILE A 185 34.30 -7.97 21.91
CA ILE A 185 33.66 -7.97 23.24
C ILE A 185 34.55 -7.21 24.23
N SER A 186 33.94 -6.57 25.22
CA SER A 186 34.63 -6.05 26.41
C SER A 186 33.79 -6.25 27.67
N SER A 187 34.44 -6.33 28.83
CA SER A 187 33.78 -6.35 30.15
C SER A 187 33.80 -4.96 30.80
N SER A 188 32.75 -4.64 31.56
CA SER A 188 32.70 -3.46 32.42
C SER A 188 31.76 -3.69 33.59
N THR A 189 32.11 -3.18 34.77
CA THR A 189 31.27 -3.26 35.98
C THR A 189 30.36 -2.05 36.06
N ILE A 190 29.09 -2.28 36.39
CA ILE A 190 28.05 -1.27 36.53
C ILE A 190 27.42 -1.43 37.91
N ASP A 191 27.21 -0.33 38.64
CA ASP A 191 26.45 -0.36 39.88
C ASP A 191 24.95 -0.50 39.59
N GLN A 192 24.31 -1.48 40.25
CA GLN A 192 22.89 -1.82 40.05
C GLN A 192 22.19 -2.05 41.39
N LEU A 193 20.88 -1.82 41.43
CA LEU A 193 20.07 -2.10 42.61
C LEU A 193 19.75 -3.59 42.73
N HIS A 194 20.18 -4.20 43.83
CA HIS A 194 19.93 -5.59 44.18
C HIS A 194 18.91 -5.71 45.31
N CYS A 195 17.84 -6.47 45.11
CA CYS A 195 16.85 -6.75 46.15
C CYS A 195 17.19 -8.04 46.90
N GLU A 196 17.63 -7.91 48.15
CA GLU A 196 18.04 -9.06 48.97
C GLU A 196 16.87 -9.94 49.42
N LYS A 197 15.64 -9.42 49.46
CA LYS A 197 14.43 -10.24 49.66
C LYS A 197 14.03 -11.06 48.43
N CYS A 198 14.36 -10.59 47.22
CA CYS A 198 14.06 -11.28 45.97
C CYS A 198 15.27 -12.01 45.37
N GLN A 199 16.44 -11.94 46.02
CA GLN A 199 17.73 -12.51 45.58
C GLN A 199 18.02 -12.27 44.09
N ARG A 200 17.84 -11.02 43.64
CA ARG A 200 18.07 -10.61 42.24
C ARG A 200 18.40 -9.12 42.12
N PHE A 201 19.11 -8.78 41.05
CA PHE A 201 19.18 -7.42 40.54
C PHE A 201 17.82 -6.95 40.00
N LEU A 202 17.57 -5.65 40.07
CA LEU A 202 16.35 -5.01 39.62
C LEU A 202 16.63 -4.20 38.35
N ALA A 203 16.00 -4.61 37.25
CA ALA A 203 15.80 -3.72 36.11
C ALA A 203 14.90 -2.53 36.52
N ASP A 204 15.05 -1.40 35.85
CA ASP A 204 14.44 -0.10 36.20
C ASP A 204 12.93 -0.16 36.47
N ARG A 205 12.21 -0.98 35.68
CA ARG A 205 10.76 -1.22 35.80
C ARG A 205 10.34 -1.96 37.09
N PHE A 206 11.29 -2.49 37.84
CA PHE A 206 11.10 -3.08 39.17
C PHE A 206 11.59 -2.17 40.31
N VAL A 207 12.05 -0.96 40.01
CA VAL A 207 12.47 0.05 40.99
C VAL A 207 11.50 1.23 40.94
N HIS A 208 10.89 1.53 42.07
CA HIS A 208 10.19 2.79 42.30
C HIS A 208 10.88 3.53 43.45
N GLY A 209 10.86 4.86 43.46
CA GLY A 209 11.48 5.66 44.50
C GLY A 209 11.16 7.14 44.37
N GLU A 210 11.75 7.95 45.23
CA GLU A 210 11.61 9.40 45.17
C GLU A 210 12.57 10.01 44.14
N CYS A 211 12.04 10.88 43.28
CA CYS A 211 12.82 11.53 42.23
C CYS A 211 13.87 12.50 42.82
N PRO A 212 15.18 12.35 42.51
CA PRO A 212 16.24 13.23 43.02
C PRO A 212 16.20 14.66 42.45
N PHE A 213 15.27 14.97 41.53
CA PHE A 213 15.15 16.28 40.88
C PHE A 213 13.85 17.04 41.18
N CYS A 214 12.82 16.38 41.68
CA CYS A 214 11.53 17.01 42.01
C CYS A 214 10.80 16.42 43.22
N HIS A 215 11.40 15.46 43.92
CA HIS A 215 10.86 14.80 45.12
C HIS A 215 9.48 14.11 44.94
N PHE A 216 9.09 13.81 43.70
CA PHE A 216 7.94 12.94 43.43
C PHE A 216 8.22 11.53 43.96
N GLU A 217 7.42 11.06 44.91
CA GLU A 217 7.74 9.92 45.79
C GLU A 217 7.76 8.54 45.13
N ASP A 218 7.20 8.38 43.92
CA ASP A 218 7.05 7.09 43.21
C ASP A 218 7.47 7.19 41.73
N ALA A 219 8.58 7.87 41.47
CA ALA A 219 9.28 7.84 40.19
C ALA A 219 9.82 6.43 39.89
N ARG A 220 9.82 6.05 38.60
CA ARG A 220 10.35 4.76 38.11
C ARG A 220 11.86 4.85 37.92
N GLY A 221 12.55 3.71 37.95
CA GLY A 221 14.02 3.66 37.83
C GLY A 221 14.60 4.24 36.54
N ASP A 222 13.79 4.39 35.48
CA ASP A 222 14.18 4.93 34.17
C ASP A 222 13.74 6.38 33.95
N GLN A 223 12.63 6.79 34.59
CA GLN A 223 12.01 8.10 34.36
C GLN A 223 11.09 8.51 35.52
N CYS A 224 11.17 9.78 35.92
CA CYS A 224 10.17 10.38 36.79
C CYS A 224 8.97 10.87 35.97
N ASP A 225 7.79 10.27 36.16
CA ASP A 225 6.57 10.63 35.44
C ASP A 225 6.04 12.04 35.77
N ALA A 226 6.44 12.64 36.91
CA ALA A 226 5.99 13.98 37.31
C ALA A 226 6.80 15.14 36.69
N CYS A 227 8.07 14.92 36.33
CA CYS A 227 8.92 15.93 35.68
C CYS A 227 9.49 15.47 34.32
N SER A 228 9.06 14.31 33.83
CA SER A 228 9.51 13.62 32.60
C SER A 228 11.02 13.33 32.50
N LYS A 229 11.82 13.67 33.51
CA LYS A 229 13.27 13.56 33.47
C LYS A 229 13.70 12.10 33.56
N LEU A 230 14.58 11.71 32.63
CA LEU A 230 15.29 10.42 32.65
C LEU A 230 16.30 10.40 33.79
N ILE A 231 16.39 9.28 34.50
CA ILE A 231 17.25 9.07 35.66
C ILE A 231 17.82 7.65 35.60
N ASN A 232 18.92 7.38 36.32
CA ASN A 232 19.37 6.01 36.56
C ASN A 232 18.75 5.48 37.86
N ALA A 233 18.39 4.19 37.92
CA ALA A 233 17.67 3.64 39.07
C ALA A 233 18.44 3.76 40.39
N VAL A 234 19.78 3.80 40.35
CA VAL A 234 20.67 4.03 41.51
C VAL A 234 20.65 5.47 42.05
N GLU A 235 20.12 6.44 41.29
CA GLU A 235 19.98 7.84 41.69
C GLU A 235 18.69 8.11 42.49
N LEU A 236 17.75 7.16 42.51
CA LEU A 236 16.49 7.31 43.23
C LEU A 236 16.72 7.45 44.74
N ILE A 237 16.08 8.44 45.34
CA ILE A 237 16.02 8.60 46.78
C ILE A 237 15.05 7.53 47.34
N ARG A 238 15.43 6.86 48.43
CA ARG A 238 14.60 5.82 49.10
C ARG A 238 14.00 4.80 48.12
N PRO A 239 14.82 4.09 47.31
CA PRO A 239 14.33 3.15 46.31
C PRO A 239 13.62 1.96 46.96
N ARG A 240 12.68 1.36 46.22
CA ARG A 240 11.82 0.26 46.66
C ARG A 240 11.66 -0.75 45.53
N CYS A 241 11.77 -2.04 45.86
CA CYS A 241 11.48 -3.11 44.91
C CYS A 241 9.96 -3.20 44.66
N HIS A 242 9.53 -3.05 43.41
CA HIS A 242 8.12 -3.13 43.00
C HIS A 242 7.46 -4.48 43.37
N VAL A 243 8.24 -5.56 43.49
CA VAL A 243 7.72 -6.93 43.73
C VAL A 243 7.50 -7.25 45.22
N CYS A 244 8.29 -6.67 46.13
CA CYS A 244 8.23 -7.02 47.57
C CYS A 244 8.24 -5.82 48.53
N SER A 245 8.21 -4.60 47.98
CA SER A 245 8.30 -3.30 48.67
C SER A 245 9.56 -3.09 49.53
N GLY A 246 10.49 -4.04 49.56
CA GLY A 246 11.76 -3.92 50.29
C GLY A 246 12.74 -2.98 49.60
N THR A 247 13.49 -2.23 50.40
CA THR A 247 14.60 -1.39 49.95
C THR A 247 15.68 -2.26 49.29
N PRO A 248 16.06 -2.01 48.02
CA PRO A 248 17.23 -2.63 47.41
C PRO A 248 18.52 -1.91 47.82
N VAL A 249 19.64 -2.60 47.71
CA VAL A 249 20.99 -2.06 47.97
C VAL A 249 21.76 -1.97 46.66
N VAL A 250 22.64 -0.97 46.51
CA VAL A 250 23.53 -0.91 45.34
C VAL A 250 24.58 -2.02 45.46
N LYS A 251 24.78 -2.79 44.40
CA LYS A 251 25.87 -3.76 44.26
C LYS A 251 26.50 -3.65 42.86
N PRO A 252 27.83 -3.80 42.75
CA PRO A 252 28.51 -3.85 41.45
C PRO A 252 28.14 -5.14 40.71
N SER A 253 27.85 -5.01 39.42
CA SER A 253 27.49 -6.10 38.51
C SER A 253 28.34 -6.02 37.24
N THR A 254 29.13 -7.05 36.96
CA THR A 254 29.97 -7.10 35.74
C THR A 254 29.15 -7.53 34.52
N HIS A 255 29.35 -6.85 33.40
CA HIS A 255 28.62 -7.05 32.15
C HIS A 255 29.54 -7.09 30.93
N LEU A 256 29.15 -7.88 29.93
CA LEU A 256 29.77 -7.91 28.61
C LEU A 256 29.08 -6.94 27.65
N PHE A 257 29.87 -6.29 26.80
CA PHE A 257 29.48 -5.30 25.81
C PHE A 257 30.04 -5.67 24.43
N VAL A 258 29.22 -5.58 23.39
CA VAL A 258 29.68 -5.65 22.00
C VAL A 258 30.15 -4.26 21.54
N GLN A 259 31.32 -4.22 20.91
CA GLN A 259 32.05 -3.02 20.50
C GLN A 259 31.55 -2.52 19.13
N LEU A 260 30.31 -1.99 19.09
CA LEU A 260 29.73 -1.44 17.87
C LEU A 260 30.50 -0.22 17.35
N ASP A 261 31.17 0.51 18.23
CA ASP A 261 32.10 1.60 17.94
C ASP A 261 33.21 1.15 16.97
N LYS A 262 33.85 0.00 17.25
CA LYS A 262 34.90 -0.57 16.40
C LYS A 262 34.37 -1.11 15.07
N LEU A 263 33.12 -1.57 15.05
CA LEU A 263 32.49 -2.21 13.88
C LEU A 263 31.76 -1.21 12.96
N SER A 264 31.58 0.04 13.40
CA SER A 264 30.73 1.03 12.74
C SER A 264 31.08 1.27 11.27
N ALA A 265 32.37 1.31 10.92
CA ALA A 265 32.80 1.55 9.55
C ALA A 265 32.44 0.40 8.59
N GLU A 266 32.55 -0.85 9.04
CA GLU A 266 32.24 -2.03 8.23
C GLU A 266 30.73 -2.22 8.05
N VAL A 267 29.97 -1.90 9.11
CA VAL A 267 28.50 -1.85 9.05
C VAL A 267 28.02 -0.76 8.11
N GLU A 268 28.64 0.43 8.15
CA GLU A 268 28.36 1.51 7.21
C GLU A 268 28.72 1.14 5.76
N GLU A 269 29.87 0.46 5.54
CA GLU A 269 30.27 -0.01 4.21
C GLU A 269 29.27 -1.02 3.65
N HIS A 270 28.87 -2.05 4.41
CA HIS A 270 27.85 -3.00 3.98
C HIS A 270 26.51 -2.33 3.73
N MET A 271 26.03 -1.48 4.65
CA MET A 271 24.79 -0.73 4.50
C MET A 271 24.79 0.12 3.23
N ASN A 272 25.82 0.94 3.00
CA ASN A 272 25.91 1.78 1.82
C ASN A 272 26.09 0.97 0.52
N LYS A 273 26.75 -0.20 0.57
CA LYS A 273 26.84 -1.15 -0.56
C LYS A 273 25.47 -1.69 -0.97
N GLN A 274 24.63 -2.12 -0.03
CA GLN A 274 23.27 -2.59 -0.35
C GLN A 274 22.38 -1.42 -0.84
N ILE A 275 22.45 -0.26 -0.18
CA ILE A 275 21.63 0.92 -0.52
C ILE A 275 21.99 1.49 -1.90
N SER A 276 23.25 1.36 -2.34
CA SER A 276 23.73 1.84 -3.64
C SER A 276 23.62 0.78 -4.76
N ALA A 277 23.13 -0.42 -4.47
CA ALA A 277 22.93 -1.46 -5.48
C ALA A 277 21.73 -1.13 -6.39
N SER A 278 21.79 -1.53 -7.66
CA SER A 278 20.66 -1.41 -8.59
C SER A 278 19.43 -2.21 -8.15
N ALA A 279 19.63 -3.31 -7.43
CA ALA A 279 18.60 -4.14 -6.80
C ALA A 279 18.23 -3.66 -5.37
N ASN A 280 18.52 -2.43 -4.98
CA ASN A 280 18.18 -1.94 -3.64
C ASN A 280 16.65 -1.94 -3.43
N HIS A 281 16.19 -2.64 -2.39
CA HIS A 281 14.78 -2.70 -1.97
C HIS A 281 14.61 -2.37 -0.47
N TRP A 282 15.59 -1.66 0.13
CA TRP A 282 15.41 -1.04 1.44
C TRP A 282 14.32 0.03 1.36
N SER A 283 13.42 0.05 2.34
CA SER A 283 12.40 1.10 2.43
C SER A 283 13.01 2.43 2.90
N ALA A 284 12.43 3.55 2.46
CA ALA A 284 13.00 4.88 2.69
C ALA A 284 13.13 5.25 4.19
N ASN A 285 12.18 4.79 5.01
CA ASN A 285 12.24 4.87 6.47
C ASN A 285 13.41 4.04 7.04
N ALA A 286 13.65 2.83 6.56
CA ALA A 286 14.77 1.99 6.98
C ALA A 286 16.13 2.65 6.67
N VAL A 287 16.28 3.19 5.45
CA VAL A 287 17.47 3.96 5.04
C VAL A 287 17.68 5.19 5.93
N SER A 288 16.61 5.95 6.21
CA SER A 288 16.66 7.15 7.04
C SER A 288 17.07 6.84 8.49
N ILE A 289 16.42 5.85 9.11
CA ILE A 289 16.70 5.44 10.50
C ILE A 289 18.13 4.87 10.61
N ALA A 290 18.54 3.97 9.71
CA ALA A 290 19.87 3.36 9.76
C ALA A 290 20.99 4.41 9.58
N LYS A 291 20.86 5.33 8.62
CA LYS A 291 21.81 6.44 8.45
C LYS A 291 21.79 7.42 9.63
N GLY A 292 20.63 7.61 10.28
CA GLY A 292 20.52 8.37 11.53
C GLY A 292 21.34 7.75 12.67
N TRP A 293 21.28 6.44 12.85
CA TRP A 293 22.07 5.71 13.85
C TRP A 293 23.57 5.77 13.58
N ILE A 294 24.01 5.52 12.34
CA ILE A 294 25.43 5.61 11.95
C ILE A 294 25.97 7.03 12.15
N LYS A 295 25.22 8.06 11.71
CA LYS A 295 25.60 9.48 11.88
C LYS A 295 25.67 9.92 13.36
N GLY A 296 24.90 9.28 14.25
CA GLY A 296 24.96 9.54 15.69
C GLY A 296 26.23 9.03 16.37
N GLY A 297 26.98 8.14 15.70
CA GLY A 297 28.07 7.37 16.31
C GLY A 297 27.52 6.14 17.03
N LEU A 298 28.16 4.99 16.82
CA LEU A 298 27.78 3.76 17.51
C LEU A 298 28.54 3.61 18.83
N GLU A 299 27.81 3.45 19.92
CA GLU A 299 28.36 3.14 21.24
C GLU A 299 28.41 1.62 21.48
N LYS A 300 29.33 1.18 22.35
CA LYS A 300 29.32 -0.20 22.87
C LYS A 300 27.98 -0.52 23.55
N ARG A 301 27.39 -1.70 23.28
CA ARG A 301 26.08 -2.09 23.83
C ARG A 301 26.19 -3.30 24.75
N CYS A 302 25.60 -3.22 25.94
CA CYS A 302 25.59 -4.31 26.92
C CYS A 302 24.72 -5.49 26.47
N ILE A 303 25.36 -6.64 26.23
CA ILE A 303 24.74 -7.87 25.70
C ILE A 303 24.42 -8.92 26.78
N THR A 304 24.50 -8.59 28.07
CA THR A 304 24.25 -9.53 29.19
C THR A 304 23.25 -8.97 30.18
N ARG A 305 22.49 -9.83 30.88
CA ARG A 305 21.53 -9.45 31.92
C ARG A 305 21.49 -10.44 33.07
N ASP A 306 21.20 -9.92 34.25
CA ASP A 306 20.99 -10.67 35.50
C ASP A 306 19.55 -11.18 35.58
N LEU A 307 19.24 -12.12 34.68
CA LEU A 307 17.96 -12.83 34.58
C LEU A 307 18.24 -14.33 34.61
N LYS A 308 17.20 -15.13 34.85
CA LYS A 308 17.31 -16.61 34.74
C LYS A 308 16.68 -17.15 33.47
N TRP A 309 15.89 -16.34 32.76
CA TRP A 309 15.27 -16.70 31.50
C TRP A 309 15.94 -16.05 30.28
N GLY A 310 16.94 -16.74 29.73
CA GLY A 310 17.71 -16.35 28.54
C GLY A 310 18.75 -17.41 28.17
N VAL A 311 19.46 -17.22 27.05
CA VAL A 311 20.60 -18.06 26.68
C VAL A 311 21.76 -17.84 27.67
N PRO A 312 22.33 -18.89 28.30
CA PRO A 312 23.44 -18.72 29.25
C PRO A 312 24.74 -18.29 28.58
N VAL A 313 25.53 -17.45 29.26
CA VAL A 313 26.84 -16.98 28.77
C VAL A 313 27.90 -18.08 28.93
N PRO A 314 28.70 -18.41 27.89
CA PRO A 314 29.66 -19.51 27.94
C PRO A 314 31.00 -19.10 28.55
N LEU A 315 30.97 -18.35 29.67
CA LEU A 315 32.14 -17.92 30.43
C LEU A 315 31.92 -18.21 31.94
N PRO A 316 32.87 -18.85 32.65
CA PRO A 316 32.67 -19.27 34.05
C PRO A 316 32.26 -18.12 34.99
N GLU A 317 32.85 -16.95 34.84
CA GLU A 317 32.57 -15.75 35.63
C GLU A 317 31.24 -15.05 35.28
N PHE A 318 30.52 -15.57 34.27
CA PHE A 318 29.18 -15.14 33.88
C PHE A 318 28.12 -16.25 34.05
N ALA A 319 28.43 -17.36 34.72
CA ALA A 319 27.54 -18.54 34.82
C ALA A 319 26.13 -18.25 35.41
N ASP A 320 25.99 -17.23 36.24
CA ASP A 320 24.70 -16.80 36.81
C ASP A 320 23.88 -15.85 35.91
N LYS A 321 24.43 -15.44 34.75
CA LYS A 321 23.89 -14.42 33.84
C LYS A 321 23.52 -15.02 32.47
N VAL A 322 22.63 -14.33 31.77
CA VAL A 322 22.19 -14.69 30.41
C VAL A 322 22.49 -13.57 29.42
N PHE A 323 22.45 -13.89 28.12
CA PHE A 323 22.47 -12.89 27.07
C PHE A 323 21.21 -12.00 27.12
N TYR A 324 21.37 -10.77 26.64
CA TYR A 324 20.28 -9.82 26.46
C TYR A 324 19.51 -10.15 25.19
N VAL A 325 18.19 -10.29 25.30
CA VAL A 325 17.30 -10.74 24.19
C VAL A 325 17.53 -10.04 22.85
N TRP A 326 17.89 -8.75 22.83
CA TRP A 326 18.16 -8.02 21.57
C TRP A 326 19.54 -8.33 20.92
N PHE A 327 20.39 -9.13 21.57
CA PHE A 327 21.60 -9.71 20.98
C PHE A 327 21.28 -11.07 20.34
N ASP A 328 20.51 -11.93 21.01
CA ASP A 328 20.28 -13.31 20.54
C ASP A 328 18.99 -13.52 19.74
N ALA A 329 17.92 -12.73 19.93
CA ALA A 329 16.68 -12.91 19.16
C ALA A 329 16.88 -12.93 17.62
N PRO A 330 17.78 -12.13 17.00
CA PRO A 330 18.10 -12.28 15.57
C PRO A 330 18.83 -13.59 15.21
N VAL A 331 19.55 -14.22 16.14
CA VAL A 331 20.08 -15.59 15.99
C VAL A 331 18.93 -16.61 15.90
N GLY A 332 17.75 -16.25 16.41
CA GLY A 332 16.50 -17.00 16.25
C GLY A 332 16.19 -17.34 14.80
N TYR A 333 16.47 -16.46 13.83
CA TYR A 333 16.28 -16.79 12.41
C TYR A 333 17.19 -17.95 11.97
N MET A 334 18.43 -17.97 12.44
CA MET A 334 19.43 -18.98 12.09
C MET A 334 19.14 -20.32 12.77
N SER A 335 18.76 -20.30 14.06
CA SER A 335 18.41 -21.50 14.82
C SER A 335 17.11 -22.14 14.32
N ILE A 336 16.12 -21.33 13.91
CA ILE A 336 14.88 -21.81 13.29
C ILE A 336 15.12 -22.37 11.88
N THR A 337 16.07 -21.84 11.10
CA THR A 337 16.50 -22.51 9.86
C THR A 337 17.21 -23.84 10.14
N LYS A 338 18.08 -23.93 11.16
CA LYS A 338 18.75 -25.20 11.53
C LYS A 338 17.75 -26.28 11.98
N ASP A 339 16.72 -25.88 12.72
CA ASP A 339 15.57 -26.71 13.14
C ASP A 339 14.68 -27.19 11.95
N LEU A 340 14.82 -26.61 10.75
CA LEU A 340 14.13 -27.07 9.54
C LEU A 340 15.02 -27.93 8.61
N VAL A 341 16.24 -27.49 8.30
CA VAL A 341 17.10 -28.10 7.27
C VAL A 341 18.38 -28.76 7.81
N GLY A 342 18.53 -28.86 9.13
CA GLY A 342 19.75 -29.38 9.76
C GLY A 342 20.98 -28.53 9.43
N ASP A 343 22.15 -29.17 9.32
CA ASP A 343 23.43 -28.48 9.07
C ASP A 343 23.51 -27.73 7.73
N ALA A 344 22.57 -28.02 6.80
CA ALA A 344 22.39 -27.26 5.57
C ALA A 344 21.95 -25.80 5.80
N TRP A 345 21.61 -25.38 7.04
CA TRP A 345 21.33 -23.97 7.38
C TRP A 345 22.47 -23.03 6.97
N THR A 346 23.71 -23.52 7.01
CA THR A 346 24.91 -22.79 6.57
C THR A 346 24.86 -22.42 5.09
N SER A 347 24.21 -23.21 4.24
CA SER A 347 24.03 -22.90 2.82
C SER A 347 23.14 -21.67 2.58
N TRP A 348 22.24 -21.34 3.51
CA TRP A 348 21.45 -20.12 3.51
C TRP A 348 22.16 -18.97 4.23
N TRP A 349 22.63 -19.22 5.46
CA TRP A 349 23.08 -18.18 6.40
C TRP A 349 24.59 -17.88 6.37
N LYS A 350 25.41 -18.64 5.63
CA LYS A 350 26.84 -18.39 5.44
C LYS A 350 27.25 -18.40 3.97
N ASN A 351 26.39 -17.84 3.11
CA ASN A 351 26.50 -17.90 1.64
C ASN A 351 26.08 -16.58 0.95
N PRO A 352 26.63 -15.40 1.34
CA PRO A 352 26.28 -14.09 0.79
C PRO A 352 26.59 -13.90 -0.71
N ALA A 353 27.19 -14.90 -1.36
CA ALA A 353 27.49 -14.90 -2.79
C ALA A 353 26.36 -15.50 -3.66
N GLN A 354 25.39 -16.19 -3.06
CA GLN A 354 24.30 -16.87 -3.79
C GLN A 354 22.91 -16.63 -3.19
N VAL A 355 22.81 -16.00 -2.02
CA VAL A 355 21.58 -15.80 -1.25
C VAL A 355 21.32 -14.32 -1.03
N GLU A 356 20.12 -13.86 -1.38
CA GLU A 356 19.61 -12.53 -1.04
C GLU A 356 18.74 -12.59 0.22
N LEU A 357 19.13 -11.92 1.31
CA LEU A 357 18.37 -11.85 2.55
C LEU A 357 17.43 -10.63 2.57
N TYR A 358 16.12 -10.90 2.64
CA TYR A 358 15.05 -9.94 2.86
C TYR A 358 14.54 -10.03 4.32
N ASN A 359 14.58 -8.91 5.04
CA ASN A 359 14.02 -8.78 6.39
C ASN A 359 12.76 -7.89 6.37
N PHE A 360 11.60 -8.45 6.75
CA PHE A 360 10.34 -7.72 6.89
C PHE A 360 10.08 -7.32 8.34
N VAL A 361 10.02 -6.02 8.61
CA VAL A 361 10.01 -5.48 9.98
C VAL A 361 9.09 -4.27 10.14
N GLY A 362 8.67 -3.95 11.37
CA GLY A 362 8.20 -2.60 11.70
C GLY A 362 9.38 -1.64 11.90
N LYS A 363 9.18 -0.33 11.66
CA LYS A 363 10.23 0.71 11.79
C LYS A 363 11.07 0.66 13.07
N ASP A 364 10.48 0.30 14.21
CA ASP A 364 11.17 0.19 15.50
C ASP A 364 12.30 -0.85 15.51
N ASN A 365 12.17 -1.91 14.70
CA ASN A 365 13.14 -2.99 14.61
C ASN A 365 14.30 -2.70 13.65
N VAL A 366 14.28 -1.57 12.93
CA VAL A 366 15.29 -1.23 11.92
C VAL A 366 16.71 -1.17 12.51
N ALA A 367 16.90 -0.51 13.65
CA ALA A 367 18.24 -0.36 14.24
C ALA A 367 18.91 -1.71 14.55
N PHE A 368 18.12 -2.70 14.97
CA PHE A 368 18.62 -4.04 15.28
C PHE A 368 19.01 -4.81 14.01
N HIS A 369 18.22 -4.70 12.94
CA HIS A 369 18.44 -5.43 11.69
C HIS A 369 19.40 -4.73 10.72
N ALA A 370 19.53 -3.41 10.78
CA ALA A 370 20.46 -2.62 9.96
C ALA A 370 21.83 -2.41 10.60
N VAL A 371 21.92 -2.45 11.95
CA VAL A 371 23.16 -2.12 12.67
C VAL A 371 23.59 -3.24 13.62
N MET A 372 22.80 -3.58 14.64
CA MET A 372 23.30 -4.40 15.77
C MET A 372 23.58 -5.87 15.38
N PHE A 373 22.68 -6.50 14.62
CA PHE A 373 22.88 -7.86 14.12
C PHE A 373 23.91 -7.92 12.99
N PRO A 374 23.88 -7.04 11.97
CA PRO A 374 24.97 -6.92 10.99
C PRO A 374 26.35 -6.74 11.62
N ALA A 375 26.51 -5.89 12.64
CA ALA A 375 27.77 -5.75 13.38
C ALA A 375 28.23 -7.08 13.99
N SER A 376 27.29 -7.82 14.59
CA SER A 376 27.55 -9.13 15.21
C SER A 376 27.96 -10.18 14.16
N GLN A 377 27.26 -10.25 13.03
CA GLN A 377 27.57 -11.15 11.91
C GLN A 377 28.94 -10.81 11.26
N ILE A 378 29.20 -9.53 11.00
CA ILE A 378 30.44 -9.02 10.39
C ILE A 378 31.64 -9.25 11.32
N GLY A 379 31.51 -8.90 12.61
CA GLY A 379 32.55 -9.04 13.62
C GLY A 379 32.90 -10.50 13.96
N ALA A 380 32.01 -11.45 13.70
CA ALA A 380 32.27 -12.88 13.85
C ALA A 380 33.20 -13.47 12.77
N ARG A 381 33.40 -12.78 11.64
CA ARG A 381 34.31 -13.16 10.53
C ARG A 381 34.01 -14.52 9.87
N ASP A 382 32.77 -14.97 9.93
CA ASP A 382 32.33 -16.34 9.64
C ASP A 382 31.41 -16.43 8.41
N ASN A 383 31.75 -15.66 7.37
CA ASN A 383 31.09 -15.61 6.04
C ASN A 383 29.55 -15.47 6.06
N TYR A 384 28.97 -14.83 7.09
CA TYR A 384 27.52 -14.73 7.27
C TYR A 384 26.81 -14.01 6.11
N THR A 385 25.61 -14.49 5.79
CA THR A 385 24.63 -13.80 4.94
C THR A 385 24.02 -12.65 5.76
N VAL A 386 24.51 -11.43 5.51
CA VAL A 386 24.04 -10.19 6.14
C VAL A 386 22.99 -9.53 5.26
N VAL A 387 21.97 -8.88 5.86
CA VAL A 387 20.79 -8.30 5.17
C VAL A 387 21.11 -7.60 3.86
N ASN A 388 20.41 -7.98 2.79
CA ASN A 388 20.47 -7.34 1.49
C ASN A 388 19.34 -6.31 1.33
N HIS A 389 18.13 -6.62 1.77
CA HIS A 389 16.94 -5.78 1.62
C HIS A 389 16.18 -5.66 2.95
N LEU A 390 16.15 -4.46 3.54
CA LEU A 390 15.42 -4.21 4.79
C LEU A 390 14.08 -3.52 4.50
N CYS A 391 13.00 -4.31 4.50
CA CYS A 391 11.66 -3.89 4.12
C CYS A 391 10.85 -3.49 5.36
N ALA A 392 11.05 -2.26 5.84
CA ALA A 392 10.41 -1.76 7.05
C ALA A 392 9.10 -1.00 6.77
N THR A 393 8.04 -1.27 7.53
CA THR A 393 6.77 -0.53 7.44
C THR A 393 6.64 0.57 8.50
N GLU A 394 5.83 1.58 8.18
CA GLU A 394 5.25 2.51 9.15
C GLU A 394 4.13 1.83 9.96
N TYR A 395 3.43 2.54 10.86
CA TYR A 395 2.39 1.92 11.69
C TYR A 395 1.02 1.85 11.01
N LEU A 396 0.28 0.77 11.30
CA LEU A 396 -1.17 0.74 11.16
C LEU A 396 -1.80 1.20 12.49
N ASN A 397 -2.58 2.28 12.42
CA ASN A 397 -3.45 2.78 13.48
C ASN A 397 -4.85 2.13 13.38
N TYR A 398 -5.75 2.44 14.32
CA TYR A 398 -7.11 1.88 14.37
C TYR A 398 -8.15 2.98 14.61
N GLU A 399 -9.02 3.18 13.63
CA GLU A 399 -9.94 4.32 13.51
C GLU A 399 -9.17 5.66 13.72
N ASP A 400 -9.49 6.44 14.75
CA ASP A 400 -8.80 7.67 15.15
C ASP A 400 -7.75 7.46 16.26
N THR A 401 -7.39 6.21 16.58
CA THR A 401 -6.61 5.83 17.77
C THR A 401 -5.48 4.83 17.49
N LYS A 402 -4.71 4.47 18.53
CA LYS A 402 -3.79 3.32 18.51
C LYS A 402 -4.41 2.10 19.19
N PHE A 403 -4.14 0.91 18.62
CA PHE A 403 -4.45 -0.39 19.22
C PHE A 403 -4.06 -0.44 20.71
N SER A 404 -4.94 -0.95 21.56
CA SER A 404 -4.75 -0.92 23.01
C SER A 404 -5.48 -2.06 23.71
N LYS A 405 -4.73 -3.12 24.06
CA LYS A 405 -5.24 -4.30 24.76
C LYS A 405 -5.86 -3.95 26.13
N SER A 406 -5.28 -2.99 26.86
CA SER A 406 -5.78 -2.54 28.16
C SER A 406 -7.07 -1.71 28.10
N ARG A 407 -7.40 -1.09 26.95
CA ARG A 407 -8.66 -0.36 26.73
C ARG A 407 -9.69 -1.15 25.92
N GLY A 408 -9.33 -2.33 25.40
CA GLY A 408 -10.14 -3.12 24.49
C GLY A 408 -10.31 -2.47 23.11
N THR A 409 -9.37 -1.60 22.70
CA THR A 409 -9.46 -0.83 21.44
C THR A 409 -8.66 -1.52 20.34
N GLY A 410 -9.31 -1.79 19.21
CA GLY A 410 -8.71 -2.42 18.03
C GLY A 410 -8.89 -3.94 17.97
N VAL A 411 -8.79 -4.47 16.75
CA VAL A 411 -8.91 -5.91 16.47
C VAL A 411 -7.58 -6.62 16.75
N PHE A 412 -7.64 -7.68 17.55
CA PHE A 412 -6.53 -8.61 17.78
C PHE A 412 -6.68 -9.86 16.91
N GLY A 413 -5.57 -10.55 16.61
CA GLY A 413 -5.55 -11.63 15.61
C GLY A 413 -6.39 -12.86 15.98
N ASP A 414 -6.56 -13.11 17.27
CA ASP A 414 -7.52 -14.09 17.81
C ASP A 414 -8.97 -13.65 17.56
N MET A 415 -9.28 -12.38 17.84
CA MET A 415 -10.62 -11.80 17.69
C MET A 415 -11.07 -11.66 16.23
N ALA A 416 -10.15 -11.59 15.26
CA ALA A 416 -10.46 -11.43 13.84
C ALA A 416 -11.31 -12.59 13.30
N ARG A 417 -11.03 -13.82 13.77
CA ARG A 417 -11.81 -15.03 13.44
C ARG A 417 -13.27 -14.93 13.91
N ASP A 418 -13.49 -14.36 15.08
CA ASP A 418 -14.80 -14.21 15.72
C ASP A 418 -15.65 -13.06 15.16
N THR A 419 -15.37 -12.63 13.92
CA THR A 419 -16.16 -11.65 13.15
C THR A 419 -16.97 -12.29 12.03
N GLY A 420 -16.72 -13.56 11.70
CA GLY A 420 -17.31 -14.22 10.53
C GLY A 420 -16.77 -13.75 9.18
N ILE A 421 -15.84 -12.78 9.14
CA ILE A 421 -15.19 -12.30 7.93
C ILE A 421 -14.03 -13.24 7.58
N GLU A 422 -13.99 -13.73 6.34
CA GLU A 422 -12.96 -14.65 5.87
C GLU A 422 -11.53 -14.05 5.97
N PRO A 423 -10.50 -14.85 6.29
CA PRO A 423 -9.13 -14.34 6.47
C PRO A 423 -8.58 -13.66 5.21
N ASP A 424 -8.88 -14.18 4.02
CA ASP A 424 -8.50 -13.56 2.75
C ASP A 424 -9.07 -12.14 2.56
N VAL A 425 -10.27 -11.86 3.10
CA VAL A 425 -10.89 -10.53 3.04
C VAL A 425 -10.16 -9.55 3.97
N TRP A 426 -9.70 -10.01 5.14
CA TRP A 426 -8.79 -9.24 5.99
C TRP A 426 -7.44 -9.00 5.32
N ARG A 427 -6.83 -10.03 4.71
CA ARG A 427 -5.55 -9.93 4.00
C ARG A 427 -5.62 -8.87 2.90
N PHE A 428 -6.65 -8.94 2.04
CA PHE A 428 -6.91 -7.95 0.99
C PHE A 428 -6.89 -6.53 1.54
N TYR A 429 -7.69 -6.23 2.56
CA TYR A 429 -7.83 -4.86 3.03
C TYR A 429 -6.55 -4.35 3.70
N LEU A 430 -5.92 -5.16 4.57
CA LEU A 430 -4.68 -4.79 5.23
C LEU A 430 -3.54 -4.54 4.23
N LEU A 431 -3.50 -5.28 3.11
CA LEU A 431 -2.53 -5.06 2.04
C LEU A 431 -2.88 -3.84 1.16
N TYR A 432 -4.17 -3.60 0.91
CA TYR A 432 -4.66 -2.40 0.22
C TYR A 432 -4.37 -1.10 0.99
N ILE A 433 -4.36 -1.14 2.34
CA ILE A 433 -3.97 -0.02 3.21
C ILE A 433 -2.59 -0.18 3.87
N ARG A 434 -1.67 -0.97 3.26
CA ARG A 434 -0.35 -1.25 3.83
C ARG A 434 0.44 0.05 4.09
N PRO A 435 0.98 0.26 5.30
CA PRO A 435 1.74 1.47 5.66
C PRO A 435 3.18 1.45 5.11
N GLU A 436 3.32 1.65 3.80
CA GLU A 436 4.63 1.59 3.11
C GLU A 436 5.45 2.89 3.19
N THR A 437 4.78 4.05 3.17
CA THR A 437 5.41 5.38 3.07
C THR A 437 5.08 6.33 4.22
N GLN A 438 3.97 6.06 4.91
CA GLN A 438 3.46 6.81 6.05
C GLN A 438 2.59 5.87 6.91
N ASP A 439 2.33 6.27 8.15
CA ASP A 439 1.30 5.63 8.97
C ASP A 439 -0.06 5.62 8.23
N THR A 440 -0.77 4.51 8.30
CA THR A 440 -2.16 4.35 7.83
C THR A 440 -3.09 4.07 9.01
N SER A 441 -4.41 3.98 8.79
CA SER A 441 -5.36 3.55 9.81
C SER A 441 -6.39 2.58 9.23
N PHE A 442 -6.72 1.55 10.00
CA PHE A 442 -7.82 0.65 9.71
C PHE A 442 -9.14 1.33 10.07
N ALA A 443 -10.09 1.44 9.14
CA ALA A 443 -11.41 2.00 9.39
C ALA A 443 -12.51 1.06 8.90
N TRP A 444 -13.49 0.74 9.75
CA TRP A 444 -14.52 -0.27 9.46
C TRP A 444 -15.44 0.12 8.29
N ASP A 445 -15.74 1.41 8.10
CA ASP A 445 -16.55 1.87 6.97
C ASP A 445 -15.80 1.77 5.63
N ASP A 446 -14.50 2.05 5.61
CA ASP A 446 -13.68 1.91 4.40
C ASP A 446 -13.41 0.43 4.09
N PHE A 447 -13.17 -0.41 5.10
CA PHE A 447 -13.10 -1.87 4.92
C PHE A 447 -14.35 -2.40 4.20
N ALA A 448 -15.53 -2.06 4.71
CA ALA A 448 -16.80 -2.45 4.09
C ALA A 448 -16.99 -1.85 2.70
N LEU A 449 -16.57 -0.59 2.48
CA LEU A 449 -16.61 0.06 1.18
C LEU A 449 -15.74 -0.69 0.16
N LYS A 450 -14.46 -0.96 0.47
CA LYS A 450 -13.51 -1.60 -0.45
C LYS A 450 -13.87 -3.05 -0.74
N VAL A 451 -14.36 -3.80 0.24
CA VAL A 451 -14.89 -5.16 0.00
C VAL A 451 -16.10 -5.12 -0.92
N ASN A 452 -17.01 -4.17 -0.74
CA ASN A 452 -18.20 -4.07 -1.58
C ASN A 452 -17.91 -3.50 -3.00
N SER A 453 -16.95 -2.59 -3.15
CA SER A 453 -16.62 -1.98 -4.46
C SER A 453 -15.59 -2.78 -5.27
N GLU A 454 -14.45 -3.15 -4.66
CA GLU A 454 -13.33 -3.78 -5.37
C GLU A 454 -13.45 -5.30 -5.42
N LEU A 455 -13.75 -5.95 -4.29
CA LEU A 455 -13.92 -7.41 -4.28
C LEU A 455 -15.26 -7.81 -4.89
N LEU A 456 -16.39 -7.34 -4.38
CA LEU A 456 -17.70 -7.79 -4.88
C LEU A 456 -18.04 -7.22 -6.26
N SER A 457 -18.05 -5.89 -6.41
CA SER A 457 -18.60 -5.24 -7.61
C SER A 457 -17.65 -5.21 -8.82
N ASN A 458 -16.33 -5.32 -8.62
CA ASN A 458 -15.33 -5.40 -9.68
C ASN A 458 -14.86 -6.86 -9.87
N LEU A 459 -14.04 -7.38 -8.95
CA LEU A 459 -13.34 -8.67 -9.07
C LEU A 459 -14.28 -9.87 -9.18
N GLY A 460 -15.16 -10.03 -8.19
CA GLY A 460 -16.15 -11.11 -8.14
C GLY A 460 -17.18 -11.02 -9.26
N ASN A 461 -17.59 -9.81 -9.64
CA ASN A 461 -18.49 -9.60 -10.77
C ASN A 461 -17.88 -10.10 -12.09
N PHE A 462 -16.63 -9.74 -12.40
CA PHE A 462 -15.96 -10.17 -13.63
C PHE A 462 -15.82 -11.70 -13.68
N ILE A 463 -15.22 -12.30 -12.65
CA ILE A 463 -14.95 -13.75 -12.61
C ILE A 463 -16.27 -14.54 -12.67
N ASN A 464 -17.28 -14.13 -11.90
CA ASN A 464 -18.58 -14.80 -11.90
C ASN A 464 -19.30 -14.66 -13.24
N ARG A 465 -19.25 -13.50 -13.92
CA ARG A 465 -19.79 -13.34 -15.28
C ARG A 465 -19.07 -14.26 -16.27
N ALA A 466 -17.74 -14.19 -16.34
CA ALA A 466 -16.94 -14.98 -17.27
C ALA A 466 -17.24 -16.47 -17.18
N LEU A 467 -17.14 -17.05 -15.99
CA LEU A 467 -17.36 -18.49 -15.78
C LEU A 467 -18.85 -18.88 -15.89
N SER A 468 -19.80 -18.02 -15.49
CA SER A 468 -21.23 -18.30 -15.66
C SER A 468 -21.64 -18.34 -17.12
N PHE A 469 -21.07 -17.52 -17.99
CA PHE A 469 -21.36 -17.59 -19.43
C PHE A 469 -20.74 -18.82 -20.11
N VAL A 470 -19.54 -19.27 -19.71
CA VAL A 470 -19.01 -20.58 -20.16
C VAL A 470 -19.97 -21.71 -19.75
N ALA A 471 -20.42 -21.72 -18.50
CA ALA A 471 -21.34 -22.75 -18.00
C ALA A 471 -22.72 -22.72 -18.68
N ALA A 472 -23.31 -21.55 -18.87
CA ALA A 472 -24.68 -21.39 -19.36
C ALA A 472 -24.82 -21.42 -20.89
N SER A 473 -23.83 -20.88 -21.63
CA SER A 473 -23.89 -20.75 -23.10
C SER A 473 -23.10 -21.84 -23.84
N PHE A 474 -22.07 -22.41 -23.21
CA PHE A 474 -21.18 -23.39 -23.83
C PHE A 474 -21.07 -24.70 -23.02
N GLY A 475 -22.06 -24.99 -22.17
CA GLY A 475 -22.16 -26.26 -21.43
C GLY A 475 -21.04 -26.51 -20.40
N GLY A 476 -20.28 -25.48 -20.03
CA GLY A 476 -19.09 -25.61 -19.18
C GLY A 476 -17.81 -25.94 -19.93
N MET A 477 -17.83 -25.92 -21.27
CA MET A 477 -16.64 -26.10 -22.11
C MET A 477 -16.15 -24.73 -22.60
N ILE A 478 -14.83 -24.50 -22.58
CA ILE A 478 -14.23 -23.29 -23.17
C ILE A 478 -14.45 -23.32 -24.69
N PRO A 479 -15.08 -22.30 -25.28
CA PRO A 479 -15.32 -22.21 -26.72
C PRO A 479 -14.03 -21.95 -27.51
N GLU A 480 -14.12 -22.09 -28.83
CA GLU A 480 -13.08 -21.63 -29.76
C GLU A 480 -12.87 -20.11 -29.63
N MET A 481 -11.60 -19.67 -29.72
CA MET A 481 -11.19 -18.27 -29.51
C MET A 481 -10.51 -17.71 -30.76
N GLU A 482 -11.30 -17.22 -31.70
CA GLU A 482 -10.84 -16.42 -32.84
C GLU A 482 -10.51 -15.00 -32.34
N LEU A 483 -9.24 -14.71 -32.08
CA LEU A 483 -8.78 -13.38 -31.66
C LEU A 483 -8.87 -12.38 -32.83
N GLY A 484 -9.20 -11.13 -32.53
CA GLY A 484 -9.05 -10.00 -33.46
C GLY A 484 -8.49 -8.75 -32.78
N GLU A 485 -8.46 -7.63 -33.48
CA GLU A 485 -7.84 -6.35 -33.03
C GLU A 485 -8.23 -5.93 -31.60
N VAL A 486 -9.50 -6.15 -31.21
CA VAL A 486 -10.02 -5.80 -29.88
C VAL A 486 -9.49 -6.73 -28.77
N GLU A 487 -9.21 -8.00 -29.08
CA GLU A 487 -8.54 -8.91 -28.15
C GLU A 487 -7.06 -8.58 -28.05
N THR A 488 -6.42 -8.23 -29.17
CA THR A 488 -5.02 -7.80 -29.20
C THR A 488 -4.80 -6.57 -28.33
N GLU A 489 -5.59 -5.50 -28.48
CA GLU A 489 -5.52 -4.30 -27.62
C GLU A 489 -5.80 -4.63 -26.15
N LEU A 490 -6.77 -5.51 -25.86
CA LEU A 490 -7.08 -5.96 -24.50
C LEU A 490 -5.89 -6.70 -23.88
N LEU A 491 -5.31 -7.66 -24.60
CA LEU A 491 -4.26 -8.55 -24.10
C LEU A 491 -2.91 -7.82 -23.98
N GLU A 492 -2.59 -6.89 -24.88
CA GLU A 492 -1.48 -5.94 -24.69
C GLU A 492 -1.68 -5.09 -23.44
N GLY A 493 -2.90 -4.57 -23.22
CA GLY A 493 -3.27 -3.85 -22.01
C GLY A 493 -3.13 -4.68 -20.72
N VAL A 494 -3.43 -5.98 -20.78
CA VAL A 494 -3.24 -6.92 -19.66
C VAL A 494 -1.76 -7.29 -19.49
N ALA A 495 -0.98 -7.39 -20.57
CA ALA A 495 0.46 -7.63 -20.53
C ALA A 495 1.20 -6.46 -19.86
N HIS A 496 0.81 -5.22 -20.16
CA HIS A 496 1.32 -4.02 -19.48
C HIS A 496 1.02 -4.05 -17.97
N ASP A 497 -0.23 -4.26 -17.58
CA ASP A 497 -0.62 -4.31 -16.16
C ASP A 497 0.09 -5.47 -15.41
N LEU A 498 0.41 -6.57 -16.11
CA LEU A 498 1.15 -7.74 -15.60
C LEU A 498 2.64 -7.45 -15.41
N SER A 499 3.30 -6.78 -16.36
CA SER A 499 4.70 -6.34 -16.20
C SER A 499 4.85 -5.29 -15.09
N GLU A 500 3.90 -4.35 -14.99
CA GLU A 500 3.87 -3.41 -13.86
C GLU A 500 3.67 -4.13 -12.52
N TYR A 501 2.82 -5.16 -12.45
CA TYR A 501 2.67 -5.99 -11.26
C TYR A 501 4.00 -6.67 -10.88
N ASP A 502 4.68 -7.31 -11.84
CA ASP A 502 5.95 -8.01 -11.64
C ASP A 502 7.06 -7.07 -11.14
N SER A 503 7.13 -5.88 -11.75
CA SER A 503 8.05 -4.80 -11.38
C SER A 503 7.78 -4.28 -9.96
N LEU A 504 6.50 -4.07 -9.60
CA LEU A 504 6.10 -3.59 -8.29
C LEU A 504 6.37 -4.62 -7.19
N LEU A 505 6.09 -5.91 -7.39
CA LEU A 505 6.34 -6.93 -6.38
C LEU A 505 7.83 -7.25 -6.25
N THR A 506 8.61 -7.22 -7.34
CA THR A 506 10.09 -7.25 -7.26
C THR A 506 10.62 -6.14 -6.37
N ALA A 507 10.12 -4.91 -6.54
CA ALA A 507 10.46 -3.74 -5.72
C ALA A 507 9.72 -3.67 -4.35
N VAL A 508 9.04 -4.76 -3.94
CA VAL A 508 8.33 -4.91 -2.65
C VAL A 508 7.25 -3.83 -2.41
N LYS A 509 6.66 -3.30 -3.49
CA LYS A 509 5.52 -2.34 -3.51
C LYS A 509 4.18 -3.07 -3.46
N LEU A 510 4.02 -3.85 -2.39
CA LEU A 510 2.91 -4.79 -2.23
C LEU A 510 1.53 -4.11 -2.28
N ARG A 511 1.40 -2.89 -1.74
CA ARG A 511 0.17 -2.09 -1.79
C ARG A 511 -0.23 -1.72 -3.22
N ASP A 512 0.74 -1.34 -4.04
CA ASP A 512 0.47 -0.81 -5.37
C ASP A 512 0.28 -1.96 -6.39
N GLY A 513 0.94 -3.11 -6.16
CA GLY A 513 0.75 -4.35 -6.92
C GLY A 513 -0.70 -4.88 -6.90
N ILE A 514 -1.40 -4.85 -5.75
CA ILE A 514 -2.80 -5.32 -5.69
C ILE A 514 -3.72 -4.48 -6.59
N SER A 515 -3.40 -3.20 -6.79
CA SER A 515 -4.16 -2.28 -7.64
C SER A 515 -4.06 -2.64 -9.12
N LYS A 516 -2.98 -3.31 -9.55
CA LYS A 516 -2.84 -3.82 -10.93
C LYS A 516 -3.73 -5.03 -11.18
N ILE A 517 -3.86 -5.96 -10.23
CA ILE A 517 -4.83 -7.07 -10.35
C ILE A 517 -6.26 -6.54 -10.46
N LEU A 518 -6.61 -5.53 -9.63
CA LEU A 518 -7.90 -4.86 -9.69
C LEU A 518 -8.12 -4.11 -11.03
N GLN A 519 -7.05 -3.64 -11.68
CA GLN A 519 -7.12 -2.98 -12.99
C GLN A 519 -7.34 -3.98 -14.14
N ILE A 520 -6.66 -5.13 -14.14
CA ILE A 520 -6.91 -6.24 -15.07
C ILE A 520 -8.39 -6.67 -14.99
N SER A 521 -8.95 -6.75 -13.78
CA SER A 521 -10.37 -7.01 -13.56
C SER A 521 -11.29 -5.90 -14.11
N ARG A 522 -10.89 -4.62 -14.06
CA ARG A 522 -11.65 -3.52 -14.68
C ARG A 522 -11.63 -3.59 -16.20
N ARG A 523 -10.47 -3.90 -16.81
CA ARG A 523 -10.36 -4.17 -18.26
C ARG A 523 -11.29 -5.31 -18.67
N GLY A 524 -11.27 -6.43 -17.94
CA GLY A 524 -12.18 -7.56 -18.17
C GLY A 524 -13.67 -7.19 -18.06
N ASN A 525 -14.06 -6.46 -17.00
CA ASN A 525 -15.44 -5.95 -16.85
C ASN A 525 -15.84 -5.04 -18.02
N GLN A 526 -14.96 -4.12 -18.43
CA GLN A 526 -15.21 -3.18 -19.53
C GLN A 526 -15.33 -3.90 -20.87
N TYR A 527 -14.44 -4.83 -21.17
CA TYR A 527 -14.45 -5.65 -22.39
C TYR A 527 -15.74 -6.50 -22.50
N MET A 528 -16.12 -7.20 -21.42
CA MET A 528 -17.41 -7.90 -21.40
C MET A 528 -18.58 -6.92 -21.56
N GLN A 529 -18.44 -5.65 -21.12
CA GLN A 529 -19.50 -4.67 -21.24
C GLN A 529 -19.62 -4.02 -22.62
N SER A 530 -18.52 -3.82 -23.34
CA SER A 530 -18.52 -3.27 -24.70
C SER A 530 -18.85 -4.31 -25.77
N MET A 531 -18.55 -5.59 -25.51
CA MET A 531 -18.79 -6.68 -26.46
C MET A 531 -20.16 -7.37 -26.32
N GLU A 532 -20.93 -7.05 -25.27
CA GLU A 532 -22.29 -7.54 -25.00
C GLU A 532 -22.55 -9.04 -25.32
N PRO A 533 -21.73 -9.99 -24.82
CA PRO A 533 -21.81 -11.40 -25.21
C PRO A 533 -23.17 -12.05 -24.90
N TRP A 534 -23.93 -11.55 -23.92
CA TRP A 534 -25.30 -12.01 -23.60
C TRP A 534 -26.36 -11.68 -24.67
N LEU A 535 -26.04 -10.78 -25.62
CA LEU A 535 -26.79 -10.58 -26.84
C LEU A 535 -26.23 -11.49 -27.94
N LEU A 536 -24.90 -11.50 -28.13
CA LEU A 536 -24.24 -12.25 -29.20
C LEU A 536 -24.50 -13.76 -29.16
N VAL A 537 -24.58 -14.40 -27.99
CA VAL A 537 -24.94 -15.84 -27.86
C VAL A 537 -26.35 -16.19 -28.35
N LYS A 538 -27.21 -15.18 -28.59
CA LYS A 538 -28.59 -15.35 -29.10
C LYS A 538 -28.70 -15.04 -30.60
N GLY A 539 -27.59 -14.69 -31.23
CA GLY A 539 -27.50 -14.28 -32.63
C GLY A 539 -27.36 -15.42 -33.62
N ASP A 540 -26.88 -15.07 -34.83
CA ASP A 540 -26.43 -16.04 -35.83
C ASP A 540 -25.12 -16.77 -35.41
N GLU A 541 -24.64 -17.72 -36.22
CA GLU A 541 -23.44 -18.49 -35.91
C GLU A 541 -22.15 -17.64 -35.84
N GLN A 542 -22.06 -16.54 -36.59
CA GLN A 542 -20.91 -15.63 -36.52
C GLN A 542 -20.95 -14.80 -35.23
N GLN A 543 -22.14 -14.38 -34.81
CA GLN A 543 -22.36 -13.72 -33.52
C GLN A 543 -22.07 -14.69 -32.35
N LYS A 544 -22.47 -15.97 -32.45
CA LYS A 544 -22.12 -17.01 -31.46
C LYS A 544 -20.62 -17.28 -31.40
N LYS A 545 -19.92 -17.42 -32.55
CA LYS A 545 -18.45 -17.52 -32.60
C LYS A 545 -17.79 -16.32 -31.91
N ARG A 546 -18.25 -15.10 -32.21
CA ARG A 546 -17.75 -13.87 -31.57
C ARG A 546 -17.98 -13.87 -30.06
N ALA A 547 -19.15 -14.33 -29.60
CA ALA A 547 -19.43 -14.51 -28.18
C ALA A 547 -18.49 -15.55 -27.54
N GLY A 548 -18.14 -16.60 -28.30
CA GLY A 548 -17.15 -17.63 -27.96
C GLY A 548 -15.82 -17.00 -27.58
N THR A 549 -15.17 -16.27 -28.50
CA THR A 549 -13.93 -15.53 -28.21
C THR A 549 -14.05 -14.68 -26.94
N VAL A 550 -15.09 -13.84 -26.86
CA VAL A 550 -15.27 -12.90 -25.75
C VAL A 550 -15.38 -13.61 -24.40
N ILE A 551 -16.10 -14.74 -24.34
CA ILE A 551 -16.30 -15.51 -23.12
C ILE A 551 -15.05 -16.35 -22.77
N GLY A 552 -14.39 -16.96 -23.77
CA GLY A 552 -13.16 -17.75 -23.58
C GLY A 552 -11.96 -16.90 -23.14
N VAL A 553 -11.75 -15.74 -23.76
CA VAL A 553 -10.71 -14.76 -23.35
C VAL A 553 -11.00 -14.23 -21.96
N SER A 554 -12.27 -13.90 -21.64
CA SER A 554 -12.65 -13.46 -20.30
C SER A 554 -12.40 -14.54 -19.22
N ALA A 555 -12.67 -15.81 -19.52
CA ALA A 555 -12.40 -16.92 -18.60
C ALA A 555 -10.88 -17.13 -18.36
N ASN A 556 -10.06 -16.93 -19.40
CA ASN A 556 -8.60 -16.98 -19.28
C ASN A 556 -8.03 -15.81 -18.47
N ILE A 557 -8.53 -14.58 -18.67
CA ILE A 557 -8.15 -13.43 -17.83
C ILE A 557 -8.60 -13.63 -16.37
N ALA A 558 -9.78 -14.23 -16.14
CA ALA A 558 -10.23 -14.61 -14.80
C ALA A 558 -9.31 -15.66 -14.13
N TYR A 559 -8.73 -16.58 -14.91
CA TYR A 559 -7.72 -17.51 -14.40
C TYR A 559 -6.38 -16.81 -14.10
N LEU A 560 -5.87 -15.95 -14.99
CA LEU A 560 -4.67 -15.15 -14.74
C LEU A 560 -4.79 -14.32 -13.46
N ILE A 561 -5.93 -13.65 -13.26
CA ILE A 561 -6.26 -12.94 -12.02
C ILE A 561 -6.13 -13.85 -10.79
N ALA A 562 -6.55 -15.11 -10.87
CA ALA A 562 -6.42 -16.07 -9.77
C ALA A 562 -4.96 -16.44 -9.46
N VAL A 563 -4.08 -16.42 -10.46
CA VAL A 563 -2.62 -16.59 -10.26
C VAL A 563 -2.07 -15.38 -9.53
N LEU A 564 -2.26 -14.17 -10.07
CA LEU A 564 -1.75 -12.92 -9.50
C LEU A 564 -2.32 -12.61 -8.11
N MET A 565 -3.51 -13.13 -7.80
CA MET A 565 -4.15 -13.01 -6.50
C MET A 565 -3.63 -14.02 -5.47
N HIS A 566 -2.89 -15.07 -5.86
CA HIS A 566 -2.37 -16.08 -4.92
C HIS A 566 -1.57 -15.49 -3.74
N PRO A 567 -0.67 -14.50 -3.94
CA PRO A 567 0.06 -13.88 -2.83
C PRO A 567 -0.84 -13.12 -1.86
N TYR A 568 -1.92 -12.52 -2.35
CA TYR A 568 -2.77 -11.61 -1.57
C TYR A 568 -3.93 -12.35 -0.89
N MET A 569 -4.65 -13.18 -1.64
CA MET A 569 -5.83 -13.93 -1.20
C MET A 569 -5.70 -15.40 -1.66
N PRO A 570 -4.86 -16.21 -0.99
CA PRO A 570 -4.53 -17.58 -1.41
C PRO A 570 -5.72 -18.55 -1.47
N GLN A 571 -6.73 -18.41 -0.60
CA GLN A 571 -7.94 -19.26 -0.64
C GLN A 571 -8.93 -18.82 -1.72
N VAL A 572 -9.02 -17.52 -2.00
CA VAL A 572 -9.77 -16.97 -3.16
C VAL A 572 -9.12 -17.42 -4.46
N SER A 573 -7.79 -17.28 -4.59
CA SER A 573 -7.02 -17.82 -5.72
C SER A 573 -7.35 -19.29 -5.98
N ARG A 574 -7.29 -20.12 -4.93
CA ARG A 574 -7.66 -21.53 -4.99
C ARG A 574 -9.11 -21.73 -5.45
N ARG A 575 -10.09 -21.05 -4.83
CA ARG A 575 -11.52 -21.17 -5.18
C ARG A 575 -11.82 -20.75 -6.62
N ILE A 576 -11.13 -19.75 -7.17
CA ILE A 576 -11.27 -19.39 -8.60
C ILE A 576 -10.73 -20.52 -9.47
N ARG A 577 -9.51 -21.02 -9.19
CA ARG A 577 -8.86 -22.08 -9.97
C ARG A 577 -9.65 -23.41 -9.93
N GLU A 578 -10.27 -23.74 -8.79
CA GLU A 578 -11.25 -24.82 -8.64
C GLU A 578 -12.50 -24.60 -9.52
N GLN A 579 -13.05 -23.39 -9.58
CA GLN A 579 -14.18 -23.07 -10.47
C GLN A 579 -13.80 -23.07 -11.96
N CYS A 580 -12.55 -22.73 -12.30
CA CYS A 580 -12.03 -22.85 -13.66
C CYS A 580 -11.69 -24.29 -14.06
N GLY A 581 -11.77 -25.27 -13.16
CA GLY A 581 -11.49 -26.68 -13.46
C GLY A 581 -9.99 -27.01 -13.61
N LEU A 582 -9.08 -26.15 -13.14
CA LEU A 582 -7.63 -26.35 -13.21
C LEU A 582 -7.02 -25.95 -11.86
N LEU A 583 -6.78 -26.93 -10.98
CA LEU A 583 -6.45 -26.70 -9.56
C LEU A 583 -4.96 -26.40 -9.31
N ASP A 584 -4.06 -26.77 -10.22
CA ASP A 584 -2.63 -26.58 -10.03
C ASP A 584 -2.23 -25.09 -10.15
N LEU A 585 -1.15 -24.71 -9.46
CA LEU A 585 -0.69 -23.32 -9.45
C LEU A 585 0.34 -23.14 -10.57
N PRO A 586 0.04 -22.37 -11.64
CA PRO A 586 1.04 -22.08 -12.64
C PRO A 586 2.12 -21.16 -12.08
N LEU A 587 3.31 -21.19 -12.69
CA LEU A 587 4.23 -20.07 -12.61
C LEU A 587 3.60 -18.84 -13.26
N MET A 588 3.94 -17.65 -12.78
CA MET A 588 3.47 -16.41 -13.41
C MET A 588 4.15 -16.23 -14.77
N PRO A 589 3.40 -16.11 -15.88
CA PRO A 589 3.97 -15.86 -17.19
C PRO A 589 4.40 -14.39 -17.33
N SER A 590 5.26 -14.09 -18.30
CA SER A 590 5.65 -12.73 -18.68
C SER A 590 4.62 -12.01 -19.58
N SER A 591 3.53 -12.70 -19.96
CA SER A 591 2.48 -12.20 -20.84
C SER A 591 1.20 -13.02 -20.58
N PRO A 592 -0.02 -12.51 -20.83
CA PRO A 592 -1.23 -13.32 -20.70
C PRO A 592 -1.24 -14.50 -21.68
N ILE A 593 -1.61 -15.69 -21.19
CA ILE A 593 -1.66 -16.94 -21.95
C ILE A 593 -3.01 -17.64 -21.76
N ALA A 594 -3.37 -18.51 -22.71
CA ALA A 594 -4.53 -19.38 -22.64
C ALA A 594 -4.28 -20.59 -21.71
N PHE A 595 -4.38 -20.38 -20.41
CA PHE A 595 -4.38 -21.45 -19.40
C PHE A 595 -5.52 -22.44 -19.60
N LEU A 596 -6.68 -21.94 -20.04
CA LEU A 596 -7.90 -22.69 -20.31
C LEU A 596 -8.07 -22.75 -21.84
N GLN A 597 -7.58 -23.84 -22.42
CA GLN A 597 -7.58 -24.09 -23.87
C GLN A 597 -8.99 -24.40 -24.42
N THR A 598 -9.18 -24.28 -25.73
CA THR A 598 -10.43 -24.68 -26.41
C THR A 598 -10.81 -26.12 -26.04
N GLY A 599 -12.06 -26.34 -25.62
CA GLY A 599 -12.52 -27.65 -25.15
C GLY A 599 -12.12 -28.02 -23.72
N HIS A 600 -11.39 -27.16 -22.99
CA HIS A 600 -11.20 -27.33 -21.54
C HIS A 600 -12.53 -27.25 -20.80
N LYS A 601 -12.71 -28.06 -19.75
CA LYS A 601 -13.96 -28.13 -18.98
C LYS A 601 -13.81 -27.42 -17.63
N ILE A 602 -14.59 -26.37 -17.42
CA ILE A 602 -14.61 -25.64 -16.14
C ILE A 602 -15.40 -26.39 -15.06
N GLY A 603 -15.16 -26.02 -13.81
CA GLY A 603 -15.96 -26.43 -12.65
C GLY A 603 -17.32 -25.70 -12.60
N LYS A 604 -18.05 -25.84 -11.50
CA LYS A 604 -19.35 -25.17 -11.30
C LYS A 604 -19.16 -23.73 -10.80
N PRO A 605 -19.56 -22.68 -11.54
CA PRO A 605 -19.44 -21.29 -11.10
C PRO A 605 -20.25 -21.01 -9.83
N LYS A 606 -19.71 -20.16 -8.95
CA LYS A 606 -20.32 -19.69 -7.70
C LYS A 606 -19.82 -18.27 -7.37
N PRO A 607 -20.68 -17.39 -6.82
CA PRO A 607 -20.22 -16.11 -6.26
C PRO A 607 -19.08 -16.30 -5.25
N ILE A 608 -18.04 -15.47 -5.39
CA ILE A 608 -16.76 -15.63 -4.67
C ILE A 608 -16.70 -14.79 -3.39
N PHE A 609 -17.42 -13.65 -3.38
CA PHE A 609 -17.48 -12.73 -2.25
C PHE A 609 -18.92 -12.53 -1.80
N VAL A 610 -19.09 -12.30 -0.51
CA VAL A 610 -20.36 -11.90 0.11
C VAL A 610 -20.29 -10.41 0.43
N LYS A 611 -21.41 -9.70 0.27
CA LYS A 611 -21.53 -8.28 0.63
C LYS A 611 -21.28 -8.08 2.13
N MET A 612 -20.40 -7.16 2.48
CA MET A 612 -20.22 -6.76 3.88
C MET A 612 -21.40 -5.85 4.27
N GLU A 613 -22.31 -6.40 5.08
CA GLU A 613 -23.54 -5.71 5.47
C GLU A 613 -23.33 -4.70 6.60
N LYS A 614 -24.04 -3.56 6.53
CA LYS A 614 -23.84 -2.46 7.48
C LYS A 614 -24.06 -2.89 8.95
N ALA A 615 -24.97 -3.82 9.21
CA ALA A 615 -25.21 -4.31 10.57
C ALA A 615 -23.94 -4.91 11.21
N LEU A 616 -23.18 -5.71 10.45
CA LEU A 616 -21.92 -6.31 10.90
C LEU A 616 -20.84 -5.25 11.16
N VAL A 617 -20.80 -4.19 10.34
CA VAL A 617 -19.86 -3.06 10.47
C VAL A 617 -20.10 -2.32 11.79
N GLU A 618 -21.36 -1.98 12.11
CA GLU A 618 -21.70 -1.27 13.35
C GLU A 618 -21.54 -2.18 14.59
N GLU A 619 -21.83 -3.48 14.47
CA GLU A 619 -21.56 -4.46 15.53
C GLU A 619 -20.05 -4.54 15.83
N CYS A 620 -19.22 -4.72 14.80
CA CYS A 620 -17.77 -4.81 14.95
C CYS A 620 -17.16 -3.52 15.49
N LYS A 621 -17.58 -2.34 15.01
CA LYS A 621 -17.22 -1.04 15.60
C LYS A 621 -17.50 -0.99 17.10
N LYS A 622 -18.70 -1.40 17.52
CA LYS A 622 -19.10 -1.44 18.93
C LYS A 622 -18.32 -2.47 19.76
N LYS A 623 -17.98 -3.62 19.16
CA LYS A 623 -17.18 -4.70 19.78
C LYS A 623 -15.72 -4.30 20.00
N PHE A 624 -15.14 -3.50 19.10
CA PHE A 624 -13.69 -3.20 19.06
C PHE A 624 -13.33 -1.71 19.28
N GLY A 625 -14.31 -0.82 19.52
CA GLY A 625 -14.09 0.60 19.82
C GLY A 625 -13.54 0.88 21.23
N GLY A 626 -13.44 -0.14 22.09
CA GLY A 626 -12.96 -0.03 23.47
C GLY A 626 -14.05 0.35 24.48
N SER A 627 -13.72 0.18 25.76
CA SER A 627 -14.67 0.25 26.88
C SER A 627 -15.26 1.65 27.15
N GLY A 628 -14.77 2.69 26.46
CA GLY A 628 -15.24 4.07 26.59
C GLY A 628 -16.56 4.38 25.85
N GLN A 629 -16.96 3.59 24.84
CA GLN A 629 -18.20 3.84 24.07
C GLN A 629 -19.42 3.09 24.63
N ARG A 630 -19.62 3.16 25.96
CA ARG A 630 -20.96 2.96 26.54
C ARG A 630 -21.70 4.31 26.50
N GLU A 631 -22.96 4.29 26.10
CA GLU A 631 -23.79 5.50 25.98
C GLU A 631 -23.81 6.30 27.30
N PRO A 632 -23.92 7.64 27.24
CA PRO A 632 -23.99 8.48 28.43
C PRO A 632 -25.29 8.23 29.20
N SER A 633 -25.25 7.33 30.17
CA SER A 633 -26.35 7.06 31.08
C SER A 633 -26.73 8.35 31.83
N ARG A 634 -28.02 8.70 31.78
CA ARG A 634 -28.54 9.96 32.33
C ARG A 634 -28.11 10.16 33.78
N ALA A 635 -27.39 11.25 34.05
CA ALA A 635 -27.02 11.63 35.40
C ALA A 635 -28.21 12.24 36.16
N SER A 636 -28.79 11.47 37.08
CA SER A 636 -29.62 11.98 38.19
C SER A 636 -29.76 10.92 39.30
N GLY A 637 -29.49 11.30 40.57
CA GLY A 637 -29.70 10.36 41.69
C GLY A 637 -28.71 10.46 42.87
N LYS A 638 -28.67 11.61 43.53
CA LYS A 638 -28.12 11.92 44.88
C LYS A 638 -27.26 10.86 45.61
N VAL A 639 -26.08 11.31 46.05
CA VAL A 639 -25.26 10.66 47.10
C VAL A 639 -26.09 10.31 48.34
N GLY A 640 -26.00 9.06 48.80
CA GLY A 640 -26.60 8.57 50.04
C GLY A 640 -25.60 7.71 50.82
N SER A 641 -25.23 8.15 52.03
CA SER A 641 -24.18 7.50 52.84
C SER A 641 -24.67 6.23 53.54
N LYS A 642 -23.83 5.17 53.53
CA LYS A 642 -23.55 4.34 54.72
C LYS A 642 -22.26 3.53 54.58
N LYS A 643 -21.57 3.31 55.70
CA LYS A 643 -20.32 2.56 55.82
C LYS A 643 -20.56 1.06 56.06
N ASN A 644 -19.58 0.26 55.62
CA ASN A 644 -19.08 -1.01 56.15
C ASN A 644 -20.03 -1.98 56.88
N LYS A 645 -19.96 -3.27 56.47
CA LYS A 645 -19.63 -4.36 57.41
C LYS A 645 -18.95 -5.55 56.71
N SER A 646 -18.31 -6.39 57.52
CA SER A 646 -17.63 -7.65 57.20
C SER A 646 -18.54 -8.62 56.41
N ALA A 647 -18.06 -9.51 55.54
CA ALA A 647 -16.89 -10.42 55.59
C ALA A 647 -17.06 -11.60 56.58
N ALA A 648 -16.55 -12.77 56.17
CA ALA A 648 -16.50 -14.05 56.89
C ALA A 648 -17.84 -14.80 57.14
N ALA A 649 -18.19 -15.68 56.21
CA ALA A 649 -18.71 -17.03 56.47
C ALA A 649 -18.13 -17.96 55.40
N ASN A 650 -17.75 -19.19 55.75
CA ASN A 650 -16.93 -20.04 54.89
C ASN A 650 -17.44 -21.50 54.89
N ALA A 651 -17.11 -22.23 53.82
CA ALA A 651 -17.22 -23.69 53.64
C ALA A 651 -18.60 -24.36 53.35
N ASP A 652 -18.45 -25.47 52.63
CA ASP A 652 -19.30 -26.65 52.41
C ASP A 652 -20.56 -26.66 51.52
N HIS A 653 -20.64 -27.79 50.77
CA HIS A 653 -21.69 -28.30 49.88
C HIS A 653 -22.11 -27.39 48.70
N LEU A 654 -21.97 -27.79 47.42
CA LEU A 654 -22.16 -29.15 46.87
C LEU A 654 -21.23 -29.49 45.69
N GLN A 655 -20.87 -30.77 45.54
CA GLN A 655 -20.35 -31.36 44.30
C GLN A 655 -21.37 -32.33 43.70
N LYS A 656 -21.25 -32.62 42.38
CA LYS A 656 -22.11 -33.50 41.54
C LYS A 656 -23.45 -32.82 41.19
N THR A 657 -24.05 -33.04 40.02
CA THR A 657 -23.75 -33.96 38.89
C THR A 657 -22.99 -33.26 37.76
N ASN A 658 -21.97 -33.81 37.07
CA ASN A 658 -21.42 -35.16 36.85
C ASN A 658 -22.08 -35.98 35.71
N THR A 659 -21.29 -36.25 34.66
CA THR A 659 -21.65 -36.99 33.43
C THR A 659 -21.43 -38.50 33.59
N LYS A 660 -22.28 -39.32 32.95
CA LYS A 660 -22.01 -40.74 32.61
C LYS A 660 -22.58 -41.01 31.21
N GLN A 661 -21.78 -41.52 30.26
CA GLN A 661 -21.39 -42.94 30.06
C GLN A 661 -22.58 -43.81 29.59
N ARG A 662 -22.42 -44.74 28.65
CA ARG A 662 -21.18 -45.44 28.20
C ARG A 662 -21.30 -45.96 26.74
N GLN A 663 -20.16 -46.26 26.12
CA GLN A 663 -20.08 -47.14 24.95
C GLN A 663 -20.25 -48.61 25.37
N LEU A 664 -20.66 -49.49 24.45
CA LEU A 664 -19.96 -50.76 24.12
C LEU A 664 -20.65 -51.52 22.95
N THR A 665 -19.93 -52.48 22.37
CA THR A 665 -20.31 -53.38 21.24
C THR A 665 -20.57 -52.70 19.88
N ASP A 666 -20.15 -53.25 18.73
CA ASP A 666 -18.94 -54.04 18.46
C ASP A 666 -18.55 -53.93 16.96
N ALA A 667 -17.61 -54.76 16.47
CA ALA A 667 -17.14 -54.89 15.08
C ALA A 667 -18.21 -54.74 13.96
N GLY A 668 -17.88 -54.33 12.71
CA GLY A 668 -16.58 -53.99 12.11
C GLY A 668 -16.53 -54.35 10.60
N ARG A 669 -15.57 -53.77 9.85
CA ARG A 669 -15.21 -54.06 8.44
C ARG A 669 -16.20 -53.76 7.28
N MET A 670 -15.73 -52.86 6.40
CA MET A 670 -15.55 -53.04 4.94
C MET A 670 -16.65 -52.73 3.90
N ASN A 671 -16.16 -52.15 2.79
CA ASN A 671 -16.65 -52.12 1.39
C ASN A 671 -17.93 -51.27 1.12
N GLU A 672 -17.98 -50.45 0.06
CA GLU A 672 -18.17 -50.73 -1.40
C GLU A 672 -19.52 -51.45 -1.67
N SER A 673 -20.32 -51.09 -2.68
CA SER A 673 -20.10 -50.23 -3.87
C SER A 673 -21.37 -49.49 -4.33
N GLU A 674 -21.29 -48.91 -5.54
CA GLU A 674 -22.36 -48.50 -6.47
C GLU A 674 -23.55 -49.52 -6.54
N ASP A 675 -24.80 -49.17 -6.91
CA ASP A 675 -25.18 -48.63 -8.23
C ASP A 675 -26.57 -47.91 -8.27
N ARG A 676 -27.10 -47.66 -9.47
CA ARG A 676 -28.24 -46.79 -9.86
C ARG A 676 -29.56 -47.54 -10.08
N SER A 677 -30.70 -46.83 -10.05
CA SER A 677 -31.66 -46.73 -11.19
C SER A 677 -32.94 -45.92 -10.88
N GLU A 678 -33.39 -45.15 -11.88
CA GLU A 678 -34.75 -45.02 -12.50
C GLU A 678 -36.04 -45.45 -11.74
N CYS A 679 -37.27 -44.92 -11.99
CA CYS A 679 -37.78 -43.73 -12.71
C CYS A 679 -39.31 -43.53 -12.46
N ALA A 680 -39.85 -42.40 -12.94
CA ALA A 680 -41.26 -42.14 -13.34
C ALA A 680 -42.40 -41.95 -12.30
N SER A 681 -43.26 -40.97 -12.61
CA SER A 681 -44.61 -40.69 -12.06
C SER A 681 -45.70 -41.36 -12.93
N PRO A 682 -47.04 -41.34 -12.62
CA PRO A 682 -47.89 -40.12 -12.81
C PRO A 682 -49.28 -40.00 -12.08
N GLU A 683 -49.88 -38.79 -12.12
CA GLU A 683 -51.33 -38.42 -12.25
C GLU A 683 -52.44 -38.88 -11.25
N LYS A 684 -53.67 -38.28 -11.13
CA LYS A 684 -54.22 -36.89 -11.29
C LYS A 684 -55.75 -36.86 -10.90
N ILE A 685 -56.56 -35.97 -11.54
CA ILE A 685 -58.06 -35.86 -11.62
C ILE A 685 -58.72 -35.31 -10.30
N LEU A 686 -59.75 -34.43 -10.22
CA LEU A 686 -61.04 -34.12 -10.91
C LEU A 686 -61.47 -32.63 -10.72
N ILE A 687 -62.43 -31.99 -11.44
CA ILE A 687 -62.87 -32.01 -12.87
C ILE A 687 -63.88 -30.83 -13.16
N ARG A 688 -63.78 -30.15 -14.34
CA ARG A 688 -64.83 -29.55 -15.26
C ARG A 688 -65.99 -28.66 -14.74
N ASP A 689 -66.82 -27.92 -15.51
CA ASP A 689 -66.86 -27.24 -16.85
C ASP A 689 -68.09 -26.27 -16.80
N GLY A 690 -68.37 -25.28 -17.66
CA GLY A 690 -67.63 -24.68 -18.78
C GLY A 690 -68.51 -24.02 -19.88
N ASN A 691 -68.05 -22.90 -20.47
CA ASN A 691 -68.28 -22.41 -21.86
C ASN A 691 -69.43 -21.42 -22.27
N GLN A 692 -69.08 -20.56 -23.26
CA GLN A 692 -69.88 -19.78 -24.27
C GLN A 692 -70.94 -18.71 -23.86
N ASP A 693 -71.17 -17.56 -24.52
CA ASP A 693 -70.56 -16.70 -25.58
C ASP A 693 -71.58 -15.53 -25.89
N ARG A 694 -71.13 -14.44 -26.55
CA ARG A 694 -71.88 -13.40 -27.35
C ARG A 694 -72.53 -12.12 -26.76
N ARG A 695 -72.05 -10.98 -27.33
CA ARG A 695 -72.76 -9.74 -27.81
C ARG A 695 -73.42 -8.71 -26.83
N ALA A 696 -72.60 -7.71 -26.46
CA ALA A 696 -72.70 -6.29 -26.86
C ALA A 696 -73.95 -5.40 -26.57
N GLN A 697 -73.77 -4.33 -25.75
CA GLN A 697 -73.92 -2.88 -26.10
C GLN A 697 -73.96 -1.96 -24.84
N LYS A 698 -73.48 -0.70 -24.98
CA LYS A 698 -73.84 0.53 -24.21
C LYS A 698 -73.53 0.58 -22.69
N SER A 699 -72.57 1.40 -22.21
CA SER A 699 -72.53 2.89 -22.07
C SER A 699 -73.15 3.38 -20.73
N GLU A 700 -72.65 4.38 -19.99
CA GLU A 700 -71.40 5.18 -19.96
C GLU A 700 -71.40 6.01 -18.65
N SER A 701 -70.36 6.70 -18.17
CA SER A 701 -68.97 6.98 -18.61
C SER A 701 -68.05 6.91 -17.36
N ALA A 702 -66.78 7.33 -17.27
CA ALA A 702 -65.82 8.10 -18.09
C ALA A 702 -64.39 7.52 -17.84
N GLY A 703 -63.22 8.12 -18.08
CA GLY A 703 -62.75 9.42 -18.61
C GLY A 703 -61.51 9.86 -17.81
N VAL A 704 -60.34 10.20 -18.36
CA VAL A 704 -59.96 10.71 -19.70
C VAL A 704 -58.61 10.09 -20.17
N LYS A 705 -58.27 10.21 -21.47
CA LYS A 705 -56.98 9.82 -22.09
C LYS A 705 -56.20 11.05 -22.61
N GLU A 706 -54.87 10.95 -22.70
CA GLU A 706 -54.00 11.54 -23.73
C GLU A 706 -52.74 10.66 -23.82
N GLN A 707 -52.46 9.95 -24.92
CA GLN A 707 -51.91 10.38 -26.21
C GLN A 707 -50.47 10.90 -26.16
N GLY A 708 -49.56 10.15 -26.80
CA GLY A 708 -48.22 10.56 -27.21
C GLY A 708 -47.90 9.91 -28.55
N ALA A 709 -47.44 10.68 -29.54
CA ALA A 709 -47.32 10.24 -30.93
C ALA A 709 -45.96 9.58 -31.24
N MET A 710 -45.93 8.65 -32.20
CA MET A 710 -44.66 8.19 -32.80
C MET A 710 -44.09 9.28 -33.73
N PRO A 711 -42.75 9.45 -33.81
CA PRO A 711 -42.12 10.37 -34.75
C PRO A 711 -42.38 9.97 -36.21
N SER A 712 -42.54 10.95 -37.10
CA SER A 712 -42.63 10.70 -38.54
C SER A 712 -41.27 10.30 -39.12
N LEU A 713 -41.25 9.65 -40.30
CA LEU A 713 -39.99 9.24 -40.96
C LEU A 713 -39.01 10.42 -41.19
N ALA A 714 -39.51 11.65 -41.34
CA ALA A 714 -38.71 12.86 -41.49
C ALA A 714 -37.93 13.26 -40.22
N SER A 715 -38.28 12.71 -39.04
CA SER A 715 -37.53 12.90 -37.80
C SER A 715 -36.30 11.98 -37.73
N TYR A 716 -36.45 10.73 -38.20
CA TYR A 716 -35.39 9.72 -38.15
C TYR A 716 -34.23 10.04 -39.10
N SER A 717 -34.54 10.48 -40.32
CA SER A 717 -33.52 10.87 -41.30
C SER A 717 -32.65 12.04 -40.81
N LYS A 718 -33.23 12.98 -40.05
CA LYS A 718 -32.51 14.13 -39.49
C LYS A 718 -31.55 13.73 -38.36
N LEU A 719 -31.92 12.73 -37.55
CA LEU A 719 -31.03 12.12 -36.54
C LEU A 719 -29.84 11.40 -37.19
N VAL A 720 -30.08 10.61 -38.25
CA VAL A 720 -29.01 9.95 -39.01
C VAL A 720 -28.05 10.97 -39.64
N LEU A 721 -28.58 12.06 -40.21
CA LEU A 721 -27.76 13.14 -40.79
C LEU A 721 -26.89 13.85 -39.74
N ASN A 722 -27.45 14.05 -38.54
CA ASN A 722 -26.71 14.63 -37.41
C ASN A 722 -25.58 13.69 -36.95
N GLN A 723 -25.84 12.38 -36.81
CA GLN A 723 -24.81 11.41 -36.44
C GLN A 723 -23.68 11.38 -37.48
N GLN A 724 -24.02 11.28 -38.77
CA GLN A 724 -23.03 11.34 -39.86
C GLN A 724 -22.21 12.64 -39.84
N THR A 725 -22.79 13.75 -39.39
CA THR A 725 -22.08 15.03 -39.23
C THR A 725 -21.13 15.00 -38.03
N VAL A 726 -21.56 14.44 -36.89
CA VAL A 726 -20.71 14.22 -35.71
C VAL A 726 -19.52 13.33 -36.04
N ASP A 727 -19.74 12.19 -36.72
CA ASP A 727 -18.68 11.26 -37.11
C ASP A 727 -17.65 11.92 -38.05
N LYS A 728 -18.11 12.81 -38.93
CA LYS A 728 -17.26 13.59 -39.84
C LYS A 728 -16.41 14.61 -39.08
N LEU A 729 -17.00 15.30 -38.11
CA LEU A 729 -16.28 16.22 -37.21
C LEU A 729 -15.26 15.48 -36.34
N LEU A 730 -15.62 14.30 -35.82
CA LEU A 730 -14.75 13.45 -35.02
C LEU A 730 -13.53 12.98 -35.83
N LYS A 731 -13.72 12.51 -37.07
CA LYS A 731 -12.62 12.16 -37.98
C LYS A 731 -11.70 13.35 -38.28
N VAL A 732 -12.24 14.56 -38.48
CA VAL A 732 -11.45 15.78 -38.69
C VAL A 732 -10.68 16.17 -37.41
N ALA A 733 -11.27 16.02 -36.23
CA ALA A 733 -10.62 16.28 -34.95
C ALA A 733 -9.47 15.29 -34.70
N THR A 734 -9.69 13.99 -34.89
CA THR A 734 -8.68 12.93 -34.75
C THR A 734 -7.53 13.10 -35.75
N SER A 735 -7.84 13.46 -37.00
CA SER A 735 -6.82 13.77 -38.02
C SER A 735 -5.94 14.94 -37.60
N LYS A 736 -6.53 16.04 -37.12
CA LYS A 736 -5.79 17.20 -36.59
C LYS A 736 -4.98 16.87 -35.32
N LEU A 737 -5.51 16.01 -34.45
CA LEU A 737 -4.80 15.57 -33.24
C LEU A 737 -3.56 14.73 -33.59
N ASN A 738 -3.68 13.80 -34.53
CA ASN A 738 -2.55 13.00 -34.99
C ASN A 738 -1.51 13.86 -35.74
N GLN A 739 -1.94 14.78 -36.61
CA GLN A 739 -1.03 15.75 -37.24
C GLN A 739 -0.30 16.63 -36.20
N LYS A 740 -0.97 17.01 -35.10
CA LYS A 740 -0.34 17.72 -33.96
C LYS A 740 0.66 16.83 -33.19
N LYS A 741 0.34 15.54 -32.98
CA LYS A 741 1.28 14.55 -32.39
C LYS A 741 2.53 14.39 -33.26
N ASP A 742 2.38 14.19 -34.56
CA ASP A 742 3.50 14.04 -35.50
C ASP A 742 4.42 15.26 -35.51
N LEU A 743 3.84 16.47 -35.48
CA LEU A 743 4.60 17.72 -35.39
C LEU A 743 5.34 17.85 -34.04
N PHE A 744 4.70 17.48 -32.93
CA PHE A 744 5.34 17.48 -31.60
C PHE A 744 6.49 16.46 -31.52
N VAL A 745 6.28 15.24 -31.99
CA VAL A 745 7.32 14.20 -32.05
C VAL A 745 8.49 14.65 -32.92
N LYS A 746 8.23 15.19 -34.12
CA LYS A 746 9.29 15.71 -35.01
C LYS A 746 10.05 16.89 -34.39
N ALA A 747 9.38 17.78 -33.67
CA ALA A 747 10.04 18.89 -32.96
C ALA A 747 10.96 18.38 -31.84
N LYS A 748 10.45 17.51 -30.95
CA LYS A 748 11.25 16.97 -29.83
C LYS A 748 12.40 16.07 -30.31
N LEU A 749 12.22 15.36 -31.42
CA LEU A 749 13.25 14.50 -32.02
C LEU A 749 14.32 15.32 -32.76
N ALA A 750 13.98 16.50 -33.31
CA ALA A 750 14.96 17.46 -33.80
C ALA A 750 15.79 18.07 -32.65
N GLU A 751 15.13 18.51 -31.58
CA GLU A 751 15.76 19.06 -30.36
C GLU A 751 16.74 18.04 -29.74
N LEU A 752 16.31 16.78 -29.56
CA LEU A 752 17.16 15.69 -29.08
C LEU A 752 18.35 15.39 -30.03
N ASN A 753 18.20 15.57 -31.34
CA ASN A 753 19.31 15.41 -32.29
C ASN A 753 20.31 16.57 -32.22
N GLU A 754 19.86 17.79 -31.91
CA GLU A 754 20.73 18.95 -31.68
C GLU A 754 21.51 18.79 -30.36
N GLU A 755 20.85 18.40 -29.27
CA GLU A 755 21.51 18.04 -28.00
C GLU A 755 22.53 16.90 -28.19
N ASN A 756 22.17 15.83 -28.90
CA ASN A 756 23.11 14.74 -29.24
C ASN A 756 24.26 15.20 -30.15
N GLY A 757 24.07 16.24 -30.97
CA GLY A 757 25.13 16.88 -31.73
C GLY A 757 26.13 17.58 -30.82
N ILE A 758 25.62 18.47 -29.95
CA ILE A 758 26.42 19.22 -28.96
C ILE A 758 27.22 18.27 -28.06
N LEU A 759 26.58 17.22 -27.54
CA LEU A 759 27.22 16.21 -26.68
C LEU A 759 28.33 15.42 -27.39
N LYS A 760 28.15 15.07 -28.68
CA LYS A 760 29.21 14.43 -29.48
C LYS A 760 30.41 15.35 -29.68
N ASP A 761 30.14 16.63 -29.96
CA ASP A 761 31.15 17.67 -30.13
C ASP A 761 31.94 17.91 -28.83
N GLU A 762 31.28 17.87 -27.68
CA GLU A 762 31.91 17.98 -26.35
C GLU A 762 32.72 16.74 -25.99
N VAL A 763 32.20 15.53 -26.24
CA VAL A 763 32.96 14.27 -26.12
C VAL A 763 34.21 14.29 -27.01
N GLN A 764 34.11 14.80 -28.24
CA GLN A 764 35.25 14.89 -29.15
C GLN A 764 36.29 15.92 -28.69
N LYS A 765 35.88 17.05 -28.10
CA LYS A 765 36.78 18.04 -27.46
C LYS A 765 37.49 17.43 -26.25
N LEU A 766 36.78 16.66 -25.43
CA LEU A 766 37.34 15.93 -24.28
C LEU A 766 38.34 14.85 -24.73
N LEU A 767 38.06 14.12 -25.81
CA LEU A 767 38.98 13.16 -26.42
C LEU A 767 40.26 13.82 -26.95
N THR A 768 40.16 14.94 -27.67
CA THR A 768 41.34 15.69 -28.13
C THR A 768 42.19 16.14 -26.95
N ARG A 769 41.56 16.72 -25.92
CA ARG A 769 42.26 17.20 -24.71
C ARG A 769 42.86 16.07 -23.87
N LEU A 770 42.26 14.89 -23.87
CA LEU A 770 42.84 13.69 -23.27
C LEU A 770 44.09 13.26 -24.03
N ASN A 771 44.02 13.17 -25.36
CA ASN A 771 45.16 12.79 -26.21
C ASN A 771 46.32 13.79 -26.09
N GLU A 772 46.04 15.09 -25.95
CA GLU A 772 47.04 16.14 -25.66
C GLU A 772 47.76 15.89 -24.33
N VAL A 773 46.99 15.64 -23.25
CA VAL A 773 47.54 15.35 -21.91
C VAL A 773 48.34 14.04 -21.87
N GLU A 774 47.85 13.00 -22.55
CA GLU A 774 48.57 11.71 -22.67
C GLU A 774 49.87 11.85 -23.46
N THR A 775 49.85 12.61 -24.56
CA THR A 775 51.06 12.86 -25.37
C THR A 775 52.08 13.68 -24.60
N ALA A 776 51.64 14.71 -23.86
CA ALA A 776 52.48 15.48 -22.94
C ALA A 776 53.01 14.62 -21.76
N GLY A 777 52.26 13.59 -21.37
CA GLY A 777 52.68 12.55 -20.41
C GLY A 777 53.64 11.49 -20.98
N GLY A 778 54.00 11.58 -22.27
CA GLY A 778 54.93 10.66 -22.94
C GLY A 778 54.29 9.37 -23.49
N VAL A 779 52.96 9.27 -23.51
CA VAL A 779 52.24 8.10 -24.03
C VAL A 779 52.20 8.16 -25.56
N LYS A 780 52.67 7.10 -26.24
CA LYS A 780 52.54 6.98 -27.70
C LYS A 780 51.12 6.58 -28.08
N GLN A 781 50.41 7.48 -28.76
CA GLN A 781 49.12 7.23 -29.36
C GLN A 781 49.23 6.42 -30.66
N TYR A 782 48.36 5.42 -30.82
CA TYR A 782 48.29 4.55 -32.01
C TYR A 782 46.91 4.70 -32.66
N LYS A 783 46.87 5.05 -33.96
CA LYS A 783 45.60 5.12 -34.71
C LYS A 783 45.10 3.72 -35.07
N ILE A 784 44.00 3.31 -34.44
CA ILE A 784 43.20 2.16 -34.90
C ILE A 784 42.41 2.59 -36.14
N ALA A 785 42.41 1.78 -37.19
CA ALA A 785 41.62 2.04 -38.39
C ALA A 785 40.11 1.81 -38.12
N ALA A 786 39.25 2.66 -38.68
CA ALA A 786 37.80 2.55 -38.50
C ALA A 786 37.23 1.29 -39.19
N PRO A 787 36.18 0.65 -38.64
CA PRO A 787 35.47 -0.44 -39.31
C PRO A 787 34.88 -0.03 -40.66
N ILE A 788 34.80 -0.99 -41.58
CA ILE A 788 34.28 -0.81 -42.95
C ILE A 788 32.76 -0.61 -42.91
N SER A 789 32.26 0.38 -43.66
CA SER A 789 30.83 0.69 -43.74
C SER A 789 30.05 -0.28 -44.64
N SER A 790 28.97 -0.86 -44.13
CA SER A 790 28.02 -1.67 -44.89
C SER A 790 26.97 -0.81 -45.63
N ASP A 791 27.43 0.20 -46.37
CA ASP A 791 26.58 1.11 -47.14
C ASP A 791 26.87 1.00 -48.65
N LYS A 792 26.11 0.13 -49.33
CA LYS A 792 25.87 0.23 -50.78
C LYS A 792 24.72 -0.67 -51.28
N ALA A 793 23.51 -0.16 -51.10
CA ALA A 793 22.39 -0.46 -52.01
C ALA A 793 21.84 0.88 -52.54
N THR A 794 21.74 0.99 -53.88
CA THR A 794 21.01 2.05 -54.61
C THR A 794 21.27 3.53 -54.24
N THR A 795 22.34 4.07 -54.82
CA THR A 795 22.35 5.39 -55.50
C THR A 795 21.11 5.60 -56.39
N ALA A 796 20.62 6.81 -56.71
CA ALA A 796 21.03 8.20 -56.40
C ALA A 796 19.87 9.20 -56.73
N VAL A 797 20.17 10.51 -56.80
CA VAL A 797 19.36 11.63 -57.38
C VAL A 797 18.24 12.16 -56.44
N LYS A 798 18.16 13.45 -56.05
CA LYS A 798 19.03 14.64 -56.30
C LYS A 798 18.81 15.76 -55.25
N GLU A 799 19.74 16.72 -55.24
CA GLU A 799 19.60 18.20 -55.14
C GLU A 799 18.20 18.82 -54.88
N SER A 800 18.03 19.93 -54.14
CA SER A 800 18.97 20.84 -53.43
C SER A 800 18.23 21.93 -52.59
N SER A 801 19.01 22.88 -52.02
CA SER A 801 18.61 24.20 -51.48
C SER A 801 18.04 24.27 -50.05
N ALA A 802 18.29 25.41 -49.38
CA ALA A 802 17.94 25.70 -47.99
C ALA A 802 17.99 27.23 -47.71
N ASN A 803 17.41 27.67 -46.58
CA ASN A 803 17.49 29.04 -46.01
C ASN A 803 16.79 30.16 -46.86
N ARG A 804 16.37 31.32 -46.32
CA ARG A 804 16.64 31.99 -45.03
C ARG A 804 15.52 33.00 -44.64
N HIS A 805 15.55 33.53 -43.41
CA HIS A 805 14.81 34.75 -43.01
C HIS A 805 15.44 36.05 -43.56
N SER A 806 14.68 37.16 -43.66
CA SER A 806 14.84 38.35 -42.76
C SER A 806 14.03 39.62 -43.17
N GLN A 807 13.04 40.03 -42.35
CA GLN A 807 12.72 41.43 -41.88
C GLN A 807 12.57 42.60 -42.92
N PRO A 808 12.31 43.90 -42.58
CA PRO A 808 11.97 44.56 -41.28
C PRO A 808 10.75 45.55 -41.26
N ALA A 809 10.37 45.95 -40.03
CA ALA A 809 9.95 47.29 -39.51
C ALA A 809 8.88 48.23 -40.16
N GLU A 810 7.90 48.60 -39.31
CA GLU A 810 7.35 49.96 -39.03
C GLU A 810 6.57 50.75 -40.13
N ALA A 811 5.72 51.76 -39.85
CA ALA A 811 5.47 52.55 -38.64
C ALA A 811 3.99 53.00 -38.41
N ALA A 812 3.77 53.72 -37.31
CA ALA A 812 2.56 54.36 -36.73
C ALA A 812 1.59 55.11 -37.71
N THR A 813 0.32 55.40 -37.35
CA THR A 813 -0.09 56.40 -36.33
C THR A 813 -1.62 56.39 -36.06
N GLY A 814 -2.05 56.97 -34.91
CA GLY A 814 -3.45 57.32 -34.62
C GLY A 814 -3.80 57.29 -33.12
N GLY A 815 -4.34 58.38 -32.54
CA GLY A 815 -4.68 58.42 -31.11
C GLY A 815 -5.38 59.70 -30.62
N ARG A 816 -5.47 59.87 -29.28
CA ARG A 816 -6.33 60.82 -28.50
C ARG A 816 -7.79 60.33 -28.34
N SER A 817 -8.56 60.62 -27.27
CA SER A 817 -8.29 61.49 -26.10
C SER A 817 -8.93 60.98 -24.78
N LYS A 818 -8.48 61.59 -23.67
CA LYS A 818 -8.71 61.35 -22.22
C LYS A 818 -10.17 61.40 -21.71
N SER A 819 -10.37 60.77 -20.54
CA SER A 819 -11.49 60.88 -19.57
C SER A 819 -11.65 62.31 -18.98
N PRO A 820 -12.72 62.63 -18.19
CA PRO A 820 -12.73 62.32 -16.74
C PRO A 820 -14.11 62.16 -16.00
N LYS A 821 -14.05 61.62 -14.75
CA LYS A 821 -14.73 61.98 -13.46
C LYS A 821 -16.11 62.70 -13.43
N ALA A 822 -17.02 62.53 -12.44
CA ALA A 822 -17.08 61.72 -11.20
C ALA A 822 -18.52 61.71 -10.58
N GLU A 823 -18.66 61.29 -9.31
CA GLU A 823 -19.85 61.35 -8.41
C GLU A 823 -21.01 60.34 -8.66
N ALA A 824 -21.92 60.02 -7.71
CA ALA A 824 -21.83 59.82 -6.23
C ALA A 824 -23.14 59.20 -5.66
N LYS A 825 -23.10 58.70 -4.39
CA LYS A 825 -24.22 58.42 -3.43
C LYS A 825 -25.16 57.19 -3.65
N LYS A 826 -25.32 56.43 -2.54
CA LYS A 826 -26.55 55.92 -1.83
C LYS A 826 -27.75 55.29 -2.60
N ALA A 827 -28.57 54.38 -2.04
CA ALA A 827 -28.50 53.45 -0.88
C ALA A 827 -29.81 52.63 -0.72
N LYS A 828 -29.76 51.51 0.04
CA LYS A 828 -30.86 50.83 0.80
C LYS A 828 -32.09 50.19 0.09
N GLY A 829 -32.69 49.20 0.77
CA GLY A 829 -34.07 48.70 0.57
C GLY A 829 -34.14 47.33 -0.15
N GLU A 830 -34.18 46.16 0.49
CA GLU A 830 -35.13 45.58 1.47
C GLU A 830 -36.50 45.06 0.94
N SER A 831 -36.44 43.94 0.19
CA SER A 831 -37.15 42.68 0.55
C SER A 831 -38.63 42.43 0.17
N LYS A 832 -38.93 41.12 0.11
CA LYS A 832 -40.22 40.40 0.26
C LYS A 832 -41.27 40.40 -0.89
N LYS A 833 -41.31 39.22 -1.53
CA LYS A 833 -42.51 38.40 -1.82
C LYS A 833 -43.80 39.10 -2.29
N GLN A 834 -44.19 38.81 -3.54
CA GLN A 834 -45.30 37.87 -3.77
C GLN A 834 -45.19 37.18 -5.14
N SER A 835 -46.04 36.17 -5.38
CA SER A 835 -45.88 35.17 -6.43
C SER A 835 -47.03 35.18 -7.45
N LYS A 836 -46.71 34.95 -8.73
CA LYS A 836 -47.60 34.23 -9.66
C LYS A 836 -46.81 33.52 -10.77
N LYS A 837 -47.45 32.54 -11.43
CA LYS A 837 -46.88 31.70 -12.49
C LYS A 837 -47.24 32.25 -13.88
N GLU A 838 -46.29 32.17 -14.79
CA GLU A 838 -46.40 31.86 -16.23
C GLU A 838 -44.94 31.53 -16.66
N GLY A 839 -44.61 30.37 -17.24
CA GLY A 839 -44.98 29.98 -18.60
C GLY A 839 -43.75 30.10 -19.53
N ALA A 840 -42.55 29.64 -19.14
CA ALA A 840 -42.10 28.24 -19.21
C ALA A 840 -41.95 27.67 -20.65
N THR A 841 -40.70 27.63 -21.14
CA THR A 841 -40.20 26.60 -22.08
C THR A 841 -38.96 25.95 -21.44
N ALA A 842 -38.77 24.64 -21.66
CA ALA A 842 -37.98 23.81 -20.77
C ALA A 842 -36.58 23.45 -21.30
N GLY A 843 -35.59 23.48 -20.42
CA GLY A 843 -34.32 22.76 -20.60
C GLY A 843 -34.38 21.40 -19.89
N GLY A 844 -33.92 20.34 -20.56
CA GLY A 844 -33.76 19.02 -19.93
C GLY A 844 -32.64 19.04 -18.88
N ALA A 845 -32.86 18.36 -17.75
CA ALA A 845 -31.83 18.24 -16.72
C ALA A 845 -30.74 17.25 -17.16
N ASP A 846 -29.54 17.77 -17.42
CA ASP A 846 -28.33 16.95 -17.51
C ASP A 846 -27.94 16.46 -16.11
N ASP A 847 -27.96 15.14 -15.91
CA ASP A 847 -27.62 14.50 -14.63
C ASP A 847 -26.12 14.15 -14.50
N SER A 848 -25.29 14.64 -15.43
CA SER A 848 -23.83 14.44 -15.35
C SER A 848 -23.21 15.09 -14.11
N VAL A 849 -22.05 14.56 -13.70
CA VAL A 849 -21.32 14.99 -12.51
C VAL A 849 -20.02 15.63 -12.96
N ASP A 850 -20.00 16.97 -12.99
CA ASP A 850 -18.83 17.78 -13.35
C ASP A 850 -18.68 19.03 -12.46
N VAL A 851 -17.56 19.73 -12.64
CA VAL A 851 -17.16 20.93 -11.88
C VAL A 851 -18.17 22.08 -11.96
N GLY A 852 -19.00 22.14 -13.00
CA GLY A 852 -20.06 23.13 -13.14
C GLY A 852 -21.12 23.05 -12.04
N ARG A 853 -21.22 21.91 -11.34
CA ARG A 853 -22.13 21.74 -10.18
C ARG A 853 -21.56 22.26 -8.85
N LEU A 854 -20.30 22.70 -8.83
CA LEU A 854 -19.67 23.33 -7.67
C LEU A 854 -19.92 24.86 -7.67
N ASP A 855 -20.22 25.41 -6.50
CA ASP A 855 -20.27 26.86 -6.26
C ASP A 855 -18.87 27.33 -5.84
N LEU A 856 -17.99 27.52 -6.82
CA LEU A 856 -16.63 28.03 -6.62
C LEU A 856 -16.62 29.55 -6.72
N ARG A 857 -16.13 30.24 -5.70
CA ARG A 857 -16.04 31.72 -5.68
C ARG A 857 -14.69 32.22 -5.16
N VAL A 858 -14.36 33.45 -5.53
CA VAL A 858 -13.30 34.23 -4.90
C VAL A 858 -13.76 34.68 -3.52
N GLY A 859 -12.93 34.49 -2.49
CA GLY A 859 -13.14 35.02 -1.14
C GLY A 859 -11.96 35.85 -0.65
N ARG A 860 -12.21 36.76 0.29
CA ARG A 860 -11.16 37.47 1.05
C ARG A 860 -11.19 37.04 2.51
N ILE A 861 -10.06 36.58 3.03
CA ILE A 861 -9.88 36.34 4.46
C ILE A 861 -9.82 37.69 5.19
N LEU A 862 -10.86 38.01 5.97
CA LEU A 862 -10.94 39.23 6.78
C LEU A 862 -10.25 39.07 8.14
N GLU A 863 -10.28 37.87 8.70
CA GLU A 863 -9.65 37.49 9.96
C GLU A 863 -9.20 36.04 9.87
N ALA A 864 -8.05 35.69 10.45
CA ALA A 864 -7.61 34.32 10.65
C ALA A 864 -6.99 34.16 12.04
N ALA A 865 -7.48 33.19 12.82
CA ALA A 865 -6.97 32.87 14.16
C ALA A 865 -6.73 31.36 14.29
N ARG A 866 -5.81 30.92 15.16
CA ARG A 866 -5.67 29.49 15.46
C ARG A 866 -6.91 28.98 16.18
N HIS A 867 -7.34 27.76 15.86
CA HIS A 867 -8.47 27.12 16.50
C HIS A 867 -8.14 26.83 17.99
N PRO A 868 -9.01 27.18 18.95
CA PRO A 868 -8.69 27.07 20.38
C PRO A 868 -8.32 25.64 20.80
N ASP A 869 -9.07 24.64 20.32
CA ASP A 869 -8.88 23.23 20.67
C ASP A 869 -8.13 22.39 19.60
N ALA A 870 -7.35 23.01 18.69
CA ALA A 870 -6.65 22.27 17.64
C ALA A 870 -5.42 22.98 17.02
N ASP A 871 -4.21 22.48 17.31
CA ASP A 871 -2.92 23.00 16.84
C ASP A 871 -2.71 23.03 15.31
N THR A 872 -3.57 22.33 14.56
CA THR A 872 -3.46 22.18 13.09
C THR A 872 -4.49 23.00 12.32
N LEU A 873 -5.43 23.65 12.99
CA LEU A 873 -6.56 24.33 12.34
C LEU A 873 -6.51 25.84 12.53
N TYR A 874 -6.78 26.58 11.45
CA TYR A 874 -7.21 27.97 11.54
C TYR A 874 -8.74 28.04 11.60
N VAL A 875 -9.25 29.14 12.15
CA VAL A 875 -10.64 29.58 12.01
C VAL A 875 -10.59 30.92 11.28
N GLU A 876 -11.18 30.98 10.10
CA GLU A 876 -11.20 32.17 9.25
C GLU A 876 -12.59 32.82 9.17
N LYS A 877 -12.61 34.14 9.07
CA LYS A 877 -13.77 34.90 8.55
C LYS A 877 -13.50 35.26 7.11
N ILE A 878 -14.29 34.71 6.19
CA ILE A 878 -14.09 34.90 4.75
C ILE A 878 -15.29 35.64 4.15
N ASP A 879 -15.03 36.82 3.61
CA ASP A 879 -15.97 37.53 2.73
C ASP A 879 -16.05 36.78 1.39
N LEU A 880 -17.26 36.41 0.97
CA LEU A 880 -17.58 35.69 -0.27
C LEU A 880 -18.56 36.48 -1.14
N GLY A 881 -18.60 37.80 -0.99
CA GLY A 881 -19.58 38.69 -1.64
C GLY A 881 -21.00 38.55 -1.09
N GLU A 882 -21.13 37.98 0.11
CA GLU A 882 -22.41 37.72 0.78
C GLU A 882 -22.69 38.76 1.88
N ALA A 883 -23.95 38.84 2.35
CA ALA A 883 -24.37 39.85 3.32
C ALA A 883 -23.70 39.74 4.71
N GLN A 884 -23.00 38.64 4.99
CA GLN A 884 -22.16 38.40 6.15
C GLN A 884 -20.96 37.51 5.75
N PRO A 885 -19.76 37.72 6.30
CA PRO A 885 -18.64 36.80 6.11
C PRO A 885 -18.93 35.40 6.68
N ARG A 886 -18.59 34.35 5.95
CA ARG A 886 -18.73 32.97 6.43
C ARG A 886 -17.62 32.61 7.42
N THR A 887 -17.93 31.70 8.33
CA THR A 887 -16.90 31.05 9.17
C THR A 887 -16.36 29.85 8.43
N VAL A 888 -15.04 29.74 8.31
CA VAL A 888 -14.34 28.63 7.67
C VAL A 888 -13.31 28.05 8.65
N VAL A 889 -12.96 26.78 8.48
CA VAL A 889 -11.93 26.11 9.27
C VAL A 889 -11.00 25.37 8.31
N SER A 890 -9.72 25.78 8.23
CA SER A 890 -8.72 25.18 7.33
C SER A 890 -7.58 24.48 8.07
N GLY A 891 -6.94 23.52 7.40
CA GLY A 891 -5.76 22.80 7.93
C GLY A 891 -4.42 23.52 7.76
N LEU A 892 -4.41 24.82 7.50
CA LEU A 892 -3.25 25.52 6.92
C LEU A 892 -2.17 25.94 7.93
N VAL A 893 -2.34 25.72 9.24
CA VAL A 893 -1.41 26.19 10.31
C VAL A 893 0.03 25.68 10.14
N ARG A 894 0.21 24.51 9.51
CA ARG A 894 1.54 23.91 9.25
C ARG A 894 2.15 24.32 7.90
N HIS A 895 1.44 25.11 7.10
CA HIS A 895 1.76 25.35 5.69
C HIS A 895 1.79 26.84 5.31
N VAL A 896 0.98 27.68 5.97
CA VAL A 896 0.89 29.12 5.72
C VAL A 896 0.92 29.85 7.06
N PRO A 897 1.84 30.82 7.27
CA PRO A 897 1.85 31.64 8.48
C PRO A 897 0.64 32.58 8.50
N VAL A 898 0.13 32.93 9.68
CA VAL A 898 -1.16 33.63 9.83
C VAL A 898 -1.12 35.05 9.24
N GLU A 899 0.06 35.66 9.25
CA GLU A 899 0.39 36.94 8.64
C GLU A 899 0.20 36.92 7.11
N ALA A 900 0.35 35.76 6.47
CA ALA A 900 0.12 35.55 5.04
C ALA A 900 -1.31 35.08 4.70
N MET A 901 -2.16 34.84 5.71
CA MET A 901 -3.60 34.60 5.55
C MET A 901 -4.37 35.93 5.50
N GLN A 902 -3.96 36.90 6.30
CA GLN A 902 -4.69 38.15 6.52
C GLN A 902 -4.89 38.97 5.23
N ASN A 903 -6.13 39.37 4.93
CA ASN A 903 -6.57 40.06 3.71
C ASN A 903 -6.34 39.31 2.38
N LYS A 904 -5.83 38.06 2.39
CA LYS A 904 -5.52 37.30 1.19
C LYS A 904 -6.78 36.92 0.41
N LEU A 905 -6.71 36.99 -0.92
CA LEU A 905 -7.70 36.43 -1.83
C LEU A 905 -7.46 34.93 -2.02
N VAL A 906 -8.52 34.15 -1.98
CA VAL A 906 -8.51 32.68 -2.07
C VAL A 906 -9.67 32.18 -2.93
N MET A 907 -9.57 30.97 -3.49
CA MET A 907 -10.72 30.28 -4.07
C MET A 907 -11.41 29.44 -2.98
N CYS A 908 -12.74 29.51 -2.91
CA CYS A 908 -13.55 28.79 -1.93
C CYS A 908 -14.68 27.98 -2.60
N LEU A 909 -14.96 26.80 -2.04
CA LEU A 909 -16.13 25.98 -2.38
C LEU A 909 -17.27 26.25 -1.40
N CYS A 910 -18.38 26.78 -1.91
CA CYS A 910 -19.44 27.44 -1.13
C CYS A 910 -20.74 26.65 -0.98
N ASN A 911 -20.95 25.57 -1.75
CA ASN A 911 -22.17 24.76 -1.71
C ASN A 911 -22.00 23.38 -1.03
N LEU A 912 -20.89 23.13 -0.34
CA LEU A 912 -20.80 22.00 0.61
C LEU A 912 -21.77 22.19 1.78
N LYS A 913 -22.26 21.08 2.34
CA LYS A 913 -23.01 21.11 3.60
C LYS A 913 -22.06 21.51 4.75
N PRO A 914 -22.41 22.50 5.60
CA PRO A 914 -21.59 22.87 6.75
C PRO A 914 -21.26 21.70 7.68
N MET A 915 -20.04 21.68 8.21
CA MET A 915 -19.50 20.61 9.04
C MET A 915 -18.81 21.17 10.27
N LYS A 916 -18.99 20.54 11.43
CA LYS A 916 -18.27 20.90 12.66
C LYS A 916 -16.91 20.22 12.70
N MET A 917 -15.86 21.03 12.76
CA MET A 917 -14.47 20.61 12.90
C MET A 917 -14.00 21.05 14.28
N ARG A 918 -13.71 20.09 15.18
CA ARG A 918 -13.28 20.31 16.57
C ARG A 918 -14.19 21.22 17.44
N GLY A 919 -15.42 21.49 16.97
CA GLY A 919 -16.44 22.27 17.68
C GLY A 919 -16.98 23.44 16.86
N VAL A 920 -16.09 24.10 16.10
CA VAL A 920 -16.42 25.22 15.20
C VAL A 920 -17.04 24.70 13.91
N GLU A 921 -18.05 25.41 13.40
CA GLU A 921 -18.73 25.06 12.14
C GLU A 921 -18.04 25.75 10.95
N SER A 922 -17.52 24.96 10.02
CA SER A 922 -17.03 25.45 8.72
C SER A 922 -18.19 25.49 7.72
N GLN A 923 -18.34 26.63 7.04
CA GLN A 923 -19.46 26.97 6.17
C GLN A 923 -19.04 27.14 4.69
N ALA A 924 -17.78 26.87 4.39
CA ALA A 924 -17.18 26.72 3.07
C ALA A 924 -15.88 25.90 3.20
N MET A 925 -15.11 25.75 2.12
CA MET A 925 -13.79 25.10 2.09
C MET A 925 -12.81 25.95 1.27
N VAL A 926 -11.60 26.20 1.79
CA VAL A 926 -10.54 26.94 1.07
C VAL A 926 -9.78 25.98 0.17
N MET A 927 -9.77 26.26 -1.13
CA MET A 927 -9.21 25.39 -2.17
C MET A 927 -7.69 25.60 -2.30
N CYS A 928 -6.92 24.51 -2.20
CA CYS A 928 -5.46 24.52 -2.15
C CYS A 928 -4.84 23.50 -3.11
N ALA A 929 -3.62 23.76 -3.59
CA ALA A 929 -2.78 22.76 -4.23
C ALA A 929 -2.06 21.93 -3.15
N SER A 930 -2.06 20.59 -3.26
CA SER A 930 -1.56 19.70 -2.20
C SER A 930 -0.81 18.47 -2.69
N THR A 931 0.41 18.30 -2.16
CA THR A 931 1.11 17.01 -2.01
C THR A 931 0.98 16.51 -0.56
N PRO A 932 1.46 15.29 -0.22
CA PRO A 932 1.54 14.84 1.19
C PRO A 932 2.47 15.70 2.06
N GLU A 933 3.49 16.31 1.47
CA GLU A 933 4.54 17.07 2.17
C GLU A 933 4.23 18.57 2.25
N ARG A 934 3.50 19.12 1.26
CA ARG A 934 3.27 20.55 1.11
C ARG A 934 1.88 20.89 0.60
N VAL A 935 1.27 21.89 1.22
CA VAL A 935 0.05 22.55 0.77
C VAL A 935 0.37 24.00 0.45
N GLU A 936 -0.17 24.55 -0.63
CA GLU A 936 -0.16 26.00 -0.90
C GLU A 936 -1.54 26.49 -1.37
N ILE A 937 -1.91 27.70 -0.92
CA ILE A 937 -3.15 28.37 -1.31
C ILE A 937 -3.08 28.73 -2.79
N LEU A 938 -4.17 28.46 -3.53
CA LEU A 938 -4.29 28.89 -4.92
C LEU A 938 -4.39 30.42 -5.02
N GLU A 939 -3.61 30.98 -5.94
CA GLU A 939 -3.56 32.41 -6.23
C GLU A 939 -4.68 32.82 -7.17
N VAL A 940 -5.27 33.96 -6.84
CA VAL A 940 -6.35 34.63 -7.55
C VAL A 940 -5.86 36.04 -7.85
N ASP A 941 -6.19 36.58 -9.03
CA ASP A 941 -5.72 37.90 -9.46
C ASP A 941 -6.03 38.99 -8.41
N PRO A 942 -5.05 39.83 -8.00
CA PRO A 942 -5.23 40.85 -6.96
C PRO A 942 -6.31 41.91 -7.24
N SER A 943 -6.74 42.08 -8.49
CA SER A 943 -7.86 42.96 -8.86
C SER A 943 -9.24 42.32 -8.65
N SER A 944 -9.28 41.02 -8.35
CA SER A 944 -10.51 40.25 -8.11
C SER A 944 -11.21 40.68 -6.81
N LYS A 945 -12.52 40.49 -6.79
CA LYS A 945 -13.43 40.90 -5.72
C LYS A 945 -14.08 39.67 -5.06
N PRO A 946 -14.30 39.70 -3.74
CA PRO A 946 -15.12 38.70 -3.05
C PRO A 946 -16.46 38.48 -3.77
N GLY A 947 -16.81 37.20 -3.97
CA GLY A 947 -18.04 36.77 -4.63
C GLY A 947 -17.97 36.62 -6.16
N GLN A 948 -16.87 36.99 -6.82
CA GLN A 948 -16.68 36.63 -8.23
C GLN A 948 -16.64 35.11 -8.41
N VAL A 949 -17.17 34.62 -9.53
CA VAL A 949 -17.44 33.19 -9.75
C VAL A 949 -16.26 32.56 -10.48
N VAL A 950 -15.81 31.39 -10.02
CA VAL A 950 -14.81 30.60 -10.74
C VAL A 950 -15.52 29.56 -11.58
N THR A 951 -15.27 29.60 -12.89
CA THR A 951 -15.90 28.74 -13.90
C THR A 951 -14.86 27.88 -14.60
N CYS A 952 -15.27 26.86 -15.35
CA CYS A 952 -14.35 26.00 -16.10
C CYS A 952 -14.94 25.66 -17.48
N PRO A 953 -14.81 26.54 -18.50
CA PRO A 953 -15.30 26.24 -19.84
C PRO A 953 -14.58 25.00 -20.41
N PRO A 954 -15.29 24.02 -21.01
CA PRO A 954 -16.67 24.09 -21.53
C PRO A 954 -17.77 23.66 -20.54
N PHE A 955 -17.45 23.30 -19.29
CA PHE A 955 -18.45 22.81 -18.32
C PHE A 955 -19.43 23.93 -17.92
N VAL A 956 -20.72 23.66 -18.06
CA VAL A 956 -21.79 24.65 -17.83
C VAL A 956 -21.93 24.88 -16.32
N HIS A 957 -21.66 26.11 -15.86
CA HIS A 957 -21.85 26.50 -14.47
C HIS A 957 -23.34 26.44 -14.09
N ARG A 958 -23.68 25.47 -13.23
CA ARG A 958 -25.02 25.10 -12.76
C ARG A 958 -24.94 24.56 -11.32
N PRO A 959 -24.50 25.38 -10.33
CA PRO A 959 -24.19 24.91 -8.99
C PRO A 959 -25.39 24.28 -8.29
N ASP A 960 -25.19 23.11 -7.66
CA ASP A 960 -26.18 22.52 -6.75
C ASP A 960 -26.42 23.51 -5.58
N ALA A 961 -27.67 23.79 -5.18
CA ALA A 961 -27.94 24.73 -4.08
C ALA A 961 -27.29 24.29 -2.75
N VAL A 962 -27.23 22.98 -2.50
CA VAL A 962 -26.30 22.32 -1.57
C VAL A 962 -25.93 20.97 -2.20
N LEU A 963 -24.63 20.65 -2.25
CA LEU A 963 -24.12 19.38 -2.77
C LEU A 963 -24.68 18.21 -1.96
N ASN A 964 -25.34 17.27 -2.62
CA ASN A 964 -25.93 16.10 -1.97
C ASN A 964 -24.85 15.05 -1.65
N PRO A 965 -24.55 14.74 -0.37
CA PRO A 965 -23.49 13.78 -0.01
C PRO A 965 -23.75 12.36 -0.54
N LYS A 966 -25.01 12.00 -0.85
CA LYS A 966 -25.34 10.71 -1.46
C LYS A 966 -24.99 10.63 -2.95
N LYS A 967 -24.91 11.77 -3.66
CA LYS A 967 -24.48 11.84 -5.07
C LYS A 967 -22.95 11.94 -5.23
N LYS A 968 -22.18 12.11 -4.15
CA LYS A 968 -20.70 12.21 -4.15
C LYS A 968 -20.14 13.18 -5.21
N VAL A 969 -20.80 14.33 -5.39
CA VAL A 969 -20.49 15.28 -6.47
C VAL A 969 -19.09 15.87 -6.28
N TRP A 970 -18.76 16.31 -5.06
CA TRP A 970 -17.44 16.83 -4.74
C TRP A 970 -16.36 15.77 -4.91
N GLU A 971 -16.58 14.58 -4.34
CA GLU A 971 -15.62 13.48 -4.34
C GLU A 971 -15.37 12.91 -5.74
N THR A 972 -16.34 13.01 -6.66
CA THR A 972 -16.17 12.69 -8.08
C THR A 972 -15.37 13.76 -8.81
N VAL A 973 -15.68 15.05 -8.59
CA VAL A 973 -15.02 16.17 -9.27
C VAL A 973 -13.57 16.37 -8.80
N ALA A 974 -13.29 16.14 -7.51
CA ALA A 974 -11.97 16.30 -6.90
C ALA A 974 -10.91 15.33 -7.44
N VAL A 975 -11.30 14.23 -8.09
CA VAL A 975 -10.35 13.29 -8.73
C VAL A 975 -9.66 13.91 -9.94
N ASP A 976 -10.39 14.72 -10.72
CA ASP A 976 -9.89 15.34 -11.95
C ASP A 976 -9.48 16.83 -11.74
N LEU A 977 -9.51 17.32 -10.50
CA LEU A 977 -9.07 18.68 -10.13
C LEU A 977 -7.57 18.67 -9.79
N ALA A 978 -6.76 19.35 -10.60
CA ALA A 978 -5.31 19.39 -10.45
C ALA A 978 -4.71 20.71 -10.93
N VAL A 979 -3.47 20.99 -10.51
CA VAL A 979 -2.64 22.05 -11.08
C VAL A 979 -1.92 21.50 -12.32
N SER A 980 -2.09 22.15 -13.47
CA SER A 980 -1.43 21.79 -14.73
C SER A 980 0.09 22.04 -14.69
N ALA A 981 0.81 21.54 -15.71
CA ALA A 981 2.26 21.73 -15.83
C ALA A 981 2.68 23.21 -15.97
N ASP A 982 1.82 24.05 -16.54
CA ASP A 982 1.96 25.51 -16.65
C ASP A 982 1.45 26.27 -15.41
N GLY A 983 1.02 25.57 -14.34
CA GLY A 983 0.73 26.18 -13.03
C GLY A 983 -0.69 26.68 -12.83
N ARG A 984 -1.63 26.35 -13.74
CA ARG A 984 -3.04 26.74 -13.65
C ARG A 984 -3.85 25.67 -12.92
N ALA A 985 -4.75 26.07 -12.03
CA ALA A 985 -5.74 25.14 -11.48
C ALA A 985 -6.72 24.74 -12.60
N ALA A 986 -7.02 23.46 -12.74
CA ALA A 986 -7.75 22.90 -13.87
C ALA A 986 -8.61 21.69 -13.47
N TYR A 987 -9.71 21.48 -14.19
CA TYR A 987 -10.54 20.27 -14.13
C TYR A 987 -10.52 19.57 -15.49
N LYS A 988 -10.12 18.29 -15.54
CA LYS A 988 -9.96 17.53 -16.79
C LYS A 988 -9.10 18.24 -17.86
N GLY A 989 -8.09 18.98 -17.42
CA GLY A 989 -7.20 19.77 -18.28
C GLY A 989 -7.75 21.12 -18.74
N TYR A 990 -9.00 21.47 -18.44
CA TYR A 990 -9.58 22.79 -18.70
C TYR A 990 -9.34 23.73 -17.51
N PRO A 991 -8.91 24.99 -17.72
CA PRO A 991 -8.53 25.89 -16.63
C PRO A 991 -9.75 26.37 -15.83
N LEU A 992 -9.52 26.63 -14.55
CA LEU A 992 -10.44 27.36 -13.67
C LEU A 992 -10.23 28.87 -13.85
N LEU A 993 -11.28 29.59 -14.24
CA LEU A 993 -11.26 30.99 -14.65
C LEU A 993 -12.21 31.85 -13.81
N VAL A 994 -11.68 32.87 -13.13
CA VAL A 994 -12.45 33.93 -12.48
C VAL A 994 -13.24 34.71 -13.53
N ASP A 995 -14.56 34.81 -13.34
CA ASP A 995 -15.55 35.38 -14.25
C ASP A 995 -15.38 34.92 -15.72
N GLY A 996 -14.85 33.71 -15.92
CA GLY A 996 -14.61 33.11 -17.24
C GLY A 996 -13.41 33.67 -18.00
N GLN A 997 -12.57 34.51 -17.38
CA GLN A 997 -11.46 35.20 -18.05
C GLN A 997 -10.08 34.93 -17.44
N VAL A 998 -9.92 35.08 -16.13
CA VAL A 998 -8.58 35.12 -15.50
C VAL A 998 -8.26 33.78 -14.81
N PRO A 999 -7.17 33.07 -15.17
CA PRO A 999 -6.88 31.75 -14.62
C PRO A 999 -6.46 31.81 -13.15
N VAL A 1000 -7.02 30.91 -12.34
CA VAL A 1000 -6.54 30.60 -10.99
C VAL A 1000 -5.24 29.80 -11.11
N THR A 1001 -4.22 30.15 -10.32
CA THR A 1001 -2.87 29.54 -10.40
C THR A 1001 -2.41 28.96 -9.06
N ALA A 1002 -1.39 28.12 -9.08
CA ALA A 1002 -0.65 27.74 -7.86
C ALA A 1002 0.76 28.38 -7.92
N PRO A 1003 1.29 28.93 -6.82
CA PRO A 1003 2.61 29.56 -6.80
C PRO A 1003 3.72 28.69 -7.41
N SER A 1004 3.86 27.44 -6.94
CA SER A 1004 5.04 26.60 -7.21
C SER A 1004 4.80 25.10 -7.38
N LEU A 1005 3.67 24.54 -6.93
CA LEU A 1005 3.32 23.15 -7.17
C LEU A 1005 2.78 22.96 -8.60
N ARG A 1006 3.15 21.86 -9.27
CA ARG A 1006 2.78 21.53 -10.65
C ARG A 1006 2.46 20.05 -10.75
N GLY A 1007 1.41 19.65 -11.48
CA GLY A 1007 0.98 18.26 -11.59
C GLY A 1007 0.38 17.67 -10.30
N VAL A 1008 -0.06 18.51 -9.36
CA VAL A 1008 -0.59 18.09 -8.04
C VAL A 1008 -2.11 18.22 -7.97
N PRO A 1009 -2.82 17.42 -7.16
CA PRO A 1009 -4.24 17.62 -6.91
C PRO A 1009 -4.59 19.00 -6.31
N VAL A 1010 -5.78 19.49 -6.66
CA VAL A 1010 -6.45 20.63 -6.00
C VAL A 1010 -7.54 20.07 -5.08
N LYS A 1011 -7.54 20.50 -3.82
CA LYS A 1011 -8.38 19.96 -2.73
C LYS A 1011 -8.96 21.06 -1.85
#